data_AF-A0A1H9HBU2-F1
#
_entry.id   AF-A0A1H9HBU2-F1
#
_cell.length_a   1.000
_cell.length_b   1.000
_cell.length_c   1.000
_cell.angle_alpha   90.00
_cell.angle_beta   90.00
_cell.angle_gamma   90.00
#
_symmetry.space_group_name_H-M   'P 1'
#
loop_
_entity.id
_entity.type
_entity.pdbx_description
1 polymer ?
#
loop_
_entity_poly.entity_id
_entity_poly.type
_entity_poly.pdbx_seq_one_letter_code
_entity_poly.pdbx_strand_id
1 'polypeptide(L)'
;MNFSSVFAFLRKPVNVIDEVTSISSLAPKTLTSNNDLANVRPYLDKLCDTLNAKGINNIALTGGYGSGKSTLLKTFQHLHRNDFNFLNISLAAFNQTKIKDNFKDIYEIKIKNGKSEKEAEKEILNEFKETILSNTEVEKQLEISILQQIIYKVKPSNLPESRFKRIVNIPNWKLWGLIPFSFVLWFSCLILLFKYDYLDNINPITWIYKNDVDWNSVCVILISFFGIGYFSKLVVELFSNSKINKVNLKGEIEIGDDSSKSILNAHYDEILYYFEKNDFNVVVIEDLDRFDNTNIFTKLRELNILLNNADTIRNKPAYRNFGIKFLYAVGDDLFNDKKERVKFFEYIIPVIPFINSSNANDQLKTLIKESELEEDVFPRMFISDITTFIDDIDMRLLINIFHEFVIYRNILKPDVLSGREAELFAMITYKNIDPEDFNKLNSKEGKLYKLINDKKKYIQKLISTISGKTIVKETEIENINAGNISDIEELKPIYLIKISEKIANATDLYINNRRLRFSDLMPDDIFDVIINSTSFKYYQNGSGAYTSNVSFKDIENEVNPDLTYKQRVQLIENKHNNRITILQKEIEKLKKEKGEIENWDLKQIFKEIEINQYLNDFSNNGLLRNLILEGYINENYNDYISLFHEISLTKEDKKFERNVKSGINEGFEYKLTHIDNLINSHLELKYFERETILNFDLLDHMAKNYNLYSRQYDLIIQTVSNEKDKSIEFIDNYITREGPDIKLFIEKLVNSWKNLWAYIYTNEYYNIEKVNRYLRLIIQYSDIGTVLRCQNTVLVKEAIEKTPHFLSLIEESDELFYFAKITKFIEVLDIKFNKLDNPTEKTQGSFDLVYNNNNYEINNNNLIQMLQQYGEGKINFEIFNYSTIIYSNCQPLIEYVNIEINDYVRNVYLKLEQRKIESEVSLLILLNNRDLDFSLKSDIIVNVETKITDLNSINSRVLKKVLLRADKVVPLWNNIVVYYIECGEVIDEVLASYLNLDNVYNELSNEKMIDTSETFDYFTFRQKLLLSNELSYDCYSSIFKQSIYTIDFLLLENLDDDKVEYLTNNILNTTKLNYDLLRENFPKNHIELIKKDFHKFIEKIDDFELEEDEILMILNFEKIDTNSKFNFISKLNEQVITDNIAIANKVGEIILTKCEKINIEFLAIQSIVKNLDSIKEKVCLINLYFKVLNHENIISLVESVGYYYNELFVKKHRPSFSDNLYNRELLKNLESKDLINSFDIDKKDKALIRAVANY
;
A
#
# COMPACT_ATOMS: atom_id res chain seq x y z
N MET A 1 15.80 -88.09 59.80
CA MET A 1 16.98 -87.20 59.69
C MET A 1 17.12 -86.78 58.24
N ASN A 2 17.07 -85.47 57.99
CA ASN A 2 17.18 -84.84 56.67
C ASN A 2 18.58 -85.01 56.08
N PHE A 3 18.65 -85.39 54.81
CA PHE A 3 19.80 -85.14 53.93
C PHE A 3 19.28 -84.65 52.58
N SER A 4 18.91 -83.38 52.53
CA SER A 4 18.45 -82.67 51.33
C SER A 4 19.39 -81.50 51.00
N SER A 5 20.69 -81.76 50.78
CA SER A 5 21.65 -80.67 50.53
C SER A 5 22.89 -81.04 49.71
N VAL A 6 22.80 -81.83 48.62
CA VAL A 6 23.96 -82.02 47.69
C VAL A 6 23.64 -81.99 46.19
N PHE A 7 22.38 -82.08 45.73
CA PHE A 7 22.09 -82.12 44.27
C PHE A 7 21.46 -80.84 43.67
N ALA A 8 21.69 -79.67 44.26
CA ALA A 8 21.14 -78.40 43.77
C ALA A 8 21.98 -77.70 42.67
N PHE A 9 23.00 -78.33 42.08
CA PHE A 9 23.96 -77.62 41.20
C PHE A 9 23.79 -77.78 39.67
N LEU A 10 22.71 -78.40 39.15
CA LEU A 10 22.54 -78.57 37.70
C LEU A 10 21.10 -78.34 37.17
N ARG A 11 20.45 -77.26 37.61
CA ARG A 11 19.36 -76.64 36.84
C ARG A 11 19.48 -75.12 36.92
N LYS A 12 20.11 -74.51 35.91
CA LYS A 12 19.87 -73.10 35.62
C LYS A 12 18.42 -72.97 35.13
N PRO A 13 17.54 -72.19 35.79
CA PRO A 13 16.40 -71.64 35.10
C PRO A 13 16.96 -70.68 34.05
N VAL A 14 16.64 -70.94 32.78
CA VAL A 14 16.77 -69.90 31.75
C VAL A 14 15.71 -68.87 32.09
N ASN A 15 16.13 -67.81 32.78
CA ASN A 15 15.35 -66.59 32.84
C ASN A 15 15.31 -66.06 31.40
N VAL A 16 14.16 -66.21 30.75
CA VAL A 16 13.83 -65.42 29.57
C VAL A 16 13.72 -64.00 30.08
N ILE A 17 14.74 -63.21 29.77
CA ILE A 17 14.69 -61.76 29.95
C ILE A 17 13.75 -61.28 28.86
N ASP A 18 12.54 -60.86 29.23
CA ASP A 18 11.68 -60.06 28.37
C ASP A 18 12.32 -58.67 28.26
N GLU A 19 13.33 -58.54 27.39
CA GLU A 19 13.71 -57.24 26.84
C GLU A 19 12.57 -56.81 25.91
N VAL A 20 11.64 -56.04 26.45
CA VAL A 20 10.63 -55.33 25.68
C VAL A 20 11.35 -54.23 24.88
N THR A 21 11.83 -54.61 23.70
CA THR A 21 11.96 -53.65 22.61
C THR A 21 10.54 -53.41 22.08
N SER A 22 10.07 -52.16 22.12
CA SER A 22 8.75 -51.72 21.66
C SER A 22 8.62 -51.76 20.12
N ILE A 23 9.00 -52.88 19.50
CA ILE A 23 8.90 -53.07 18.05
C ILE A 23 7.59 -53.81 17.76
N SER A 24 6.69 -53.14 17.04
CA SER A 24 5.40 -53.70 16.64
C SER A 24 5.56 -54.77 15.54
N SER A 25 5.81 -56.03 15.92
CA SER A 25 5.98 -57.14 14.97
C SER A 25 4.82 -57.29 13.96
N LEU A 26 5.15 -57.58 12.69
CA LEU A 26 4.19 -57.97 11.64
C LEU A 26 3.55 -59.36 11.89
N ALA A 27 4.10 -60.14 12.82
CA ALA A 27 3.55 -61.43 13.20
C ALA A 27 2.20 -61.27 13.94
N PRO A 28 1.26 -62.22 13.80
CA PRO A 28 0.01 -62.16 14.54
C PRO A 28 0.29 -62.10 16.05
N LYS A 29 -0.27 -61.09 16.72
CA LYS A 29 -0.13 -60.86 18.16
C LYS A 29 -1.10 -61.75 18.94
N THR A 30 -0.78 -62.04 20.20
CA THR A 30 -1.72 -62.67 21.13
C THR A 30 -2.42 -61.56 21.91
N LEU A 31 -3.75 -61.52 21.89
CA LEU A 31 -4.50 -60.50 22.62
C LEU A 31 -4.53 -60.84 24.11
N THR A 32 -4.03 -59.94 24.95
CA THR A 32 -3.96 -60.11 26.41
C THR A 32 -4.73 -59.04 27.18
N SER A 33 -5.11 -57.92 26.53
CA SER A 33 -5.84 -56.84 27.18
C SER A 33 -7.32 -57.20 27.38
N ASN A 34 -7.92 -56.78 28.50
CA ASN A 34 -9.31 -57.10 28.82
C ASN A 34 -10.31 -56.51 27.80
N ASN A 35 -10.02 -55.33 27.25
CA ASN A 35 -10.87 -54.68 26.26
C ASN A 35 -10.81 -55.41 24.91
N ASP A 36 -9.63 -55.80 24.45
CA ASP A 36 -9.48 -56.52 23.18
C ASP A 36 -10.09 -57.92 23.28
N LEU A 37 -9.92 -58.59 24.43
CA LEU A 37 -10.52 -59.89 24.71
C LEU A 37 -12.05 -59.84 24.72
N ALA A 38 -12.66 -58.74 25.18
CA ALA A 38 -14.11 -58.57 25.14
C ALA A 38 -14.64 -58.51 23.70
N ASN A 39 -13.93 -57.83 22.80
CA ASN A 39 -14.32 -57.68 21.40
C ASN A 39 -14.24 -58.99 20.60
N VAL A 40 -13.30 -59.89 20.94
CA VAL A 40 -13.11 -61.16 20.22
C VAL A 40 -13.90 -62.33 20.83
N ARG A 41 -14.47 -62.13 22.03
CA ARG A 41 -15.07 -63.20 22.84
C ARG A 41 -16.13 -64.03 22.11
N PRO A 42 -17.06 -63.44 21.33
CA PRO A 42 -18.05 -64.24 20.58
C PRO A 42 -17.41 -65.27 19.63
N TYR A 43 -16.26 -64.93 19.02
CA TYR A 43 -15.54 -65.86 18.15
C TYR A 43 -14.81 -66.95 18.94
N LEU A 44 -14.19 -66.59 20.07
CA LEU A 44 -13.51 -67.55 20.95
C LEU A 44 -14.50 -68.57 21.52
N ASP A 45 -15.64 -68.09 22.02
CA ASP A 45 -16.71 -68.94 22.54
C ASP A 45 -17.24 -69.85 21.43
N LYS A 46 -17.46 -69.32 20.22
CA LYS A 46 -17.95 -70.12 19.09
C LYS A 46 -16.94 -71.16 18.59
N LEU A 47 -15.65 -70.84 18.59
CA LEU A 47 -14.58 -71.80 18.31
C LEU A 47 -14.58 -72.93 19.35
N CYS A 48 -14.73 -72.60 20.63
CA CYS A 48 -14.84 -73.60 21.70
C CYS A 48 -16.08 -74.51 21.50
N ASP A 49 -17.24 -73.91 21.24
CA ASP A 49 -18.50 -74.64 20.99
C ASP A 49 -18.38 -75.61 19.80
N THR A 50 -17.78 -75.15 18.70
CA THR A 50 -17.65 -75.94 17.47
C THR A 50 -16.63 -77.06 17.59
N LEU A 51 -15.51 -76.84 18.30
CA LEU A 51 -14.53 -77.89 18.59
C LEU A 51 -15.08 -78.96 19.54
N ASN A 52 -15.97 -78.59 20.46
CA ASN A 52 -16.67 -79.52 21.36
C ASN A 52 -17.96 -80.11 20.77
N ALA A 53 -18.29 -79.85 19.50
CA ALA A 53 -19.47 -80.41 18.84
C ALA A 53 -19.19 -81.77 18.19
N LYS A 54 -20.12 -82.72 18.36
CA LYS A 54 -20.07 -84.02 17.65
C LYS A 54 -20.46 -83.85 16.19
N GLY A 55 -19.75 -84.51 15.28
CA GLY A 55 -20.03 -84.50 13.83
C GLY A 55 -19.48 -83.30 13.06
N ILE A 56 -19.01 -82.25 13.74
CA ILE A 56 -18.36 -81.09 13.09
C ILE A 56 -16.85 -81.32 13.08
N ASN A 57 -16.28 -81.81 11.99
CA ASN A 57 -14.86 -82.20 11.96
C ASN A 57 -13.99 -81.25 11.12
N ASN A 58 -14.54 -80.56 10.13
CA ASN A 58 -13.85 -79.56 9.31
C ASN A 58 -14.51 -78.19 9.53
N ILE A 59 -13.77 -77.28 10.16
CA ILE A 59 -14.25 -75.95 10.56
C ILE A 59 -13.44 -74.91 9.80
N ALA A 60 -14.08 -73.98 9.11
CA ALA A 60 -13.38 -72.85 8.51
C ALA A 60 -13.60 -71.58 9.32
N LEU A 61 -12.51 -70.87 9.58
CA LEU A 61 -12.48 -69.48 10.01
C LEU A 61 -12.26 -68.64 8.76
N THR A 62 -13.31 -68.00 8.25
CA THR A 62 -13.25 -67.22 7.00
C THR A 62 -13.21 -65.73 7.29
N GLY A 63 -12.62 -64.95 6.40
CA GLY A 63 -12.57 -63.50 6.53
C GLY A 63 -11.62 -62.93 5.49
N GLY A 64 -11.76 -61.66 5.12
CA GLY A 64 -10.83 -60.99 4.20
C GLY A 64 -9.37 -61.11 4.63
N TYR A 65 -8.43 -60.87 3.71
CA TYR A 65 -7.01 -60.76 4.07
C TYR A 65 -6.83 -59.65 5.13
N GLY A 66 -5.96 -59.86 6.12
CA GLY A 66 -5.78 -58.90 7.22
C GLY A 66 -6.90 -58.85 8.29
N SER A 67 -7.98 -59.64 8.17
CA SER A 67 -9.10 -59.62 9.14
C SER A 67 -8.78 -60.06 10.58
N GLY A 68 -7.58 -60.61 10.81
CA GLY A 68 -7.11 -61.04 12.15
C GLY A 68 -7.40 -62.50 12.52
N LYS A 69 -7.69 -63.36 11.53
CA LYS A 69 -7.88 -64.82 11.72
C LYS A 69 -6.77 -65.47 12.54
N SER A 70 -5.51 -65.28 12.14
CA SER A 70 -4.35 -65.86 12.85
C SER A 70 -4.17 -65.30 14.26
N THR A 71 -4.50 -64.02 14.49
CA THR A 71 -4.50 -63.39 15.82
C THR A 71 -5.53 -64.03 16.72
N LEU A 72 -6.74 -64.26 16.20
CA LEU A 72 -7.81 -64.97 16.90
C LEU A 72 -7.39 -66.41 17.23
N LEU A 73 -6.83 -67.14 16.27
CA LEU A 73 -6.36 -68.52 16.47
C LEU A 73 -5.24 -68.61 17.51
N LYS A 74 -4.24 -67.73 17.45
CA LYS A 74 -3.17 -67.70 18.47
C LYS A 74 -3.72 -67.36 19.85
N THR A 75 -4.66 -66.43 19.93
CA THR A 75 -5.31 -66.04 21.18
C THR A 75 -6.13 -67.21 21.75
N PHE A 76 -6.91 -67.91 20.91
CA PHE A 76 -7.65 -69.10 21.28
C PHE A 76 -6.72 -70.21 21.78
N GLN A 77 -5.66 -70.51 21.03
CA GLN A 77 -4.65 -71.51 21.42
C GLN A 77 -3.98 -71.15 22.74
N HIS A 78 -3.73 -69.86 23.02
CA HIS A 78 -3.12 -69.41 24.27
C HIS A 78 -4.05 -69.62 25.47
N LEU A 79 -5.34 -69.31 25.33
CA LEU A 79 -6.35 -69.45 26.38
C LEU A 79 -6.73 -70.91 26.66
N HIS A 80 -6.72 -71.77 25.63
CA HIS A 80 -7.19 -73.16 25.71
C HIS A 80 -6.07 -74.21 25.59
N ARG A 81 -4.84 -73.90 26.02
CA ARG A 81 -3.69 -74.84 25.96
C ARG A 81 -3.90 -76.13 26.74
N ASN A 82 -4.76 -76.11 27.76
CA ASN A 82 -5.04 -77.27 28.60
C ASN A 82 -6.27 -78.06 28.12
N ASP A 83 -7.10 -77.48 27.24
CA ASP A 83 -8.35 -78.08 26.78
C ASP A 83 -8.16 -78.83 25.45
N PHE A 84 -7.25 -78.34 24.60
CA PHE A 84 -6.97 -78.91 23.28
C PHE A 84 -5.46 -79.02 23.00
N ASN A 85 -5.09 -80.06 22.25
CA ASN A 85 -3.73 -80.29 21.76
C ASN A 85 -3.66 -79.92 20.28
N PHE A 86 -3.03 -78.80 19.98
CA PHE A 86 -2.99 -78.21 18.64
C PHE A 86 -1.80 -78.70 17.80
N LEU A 87 -2.08 -79.11 16.56
CA LEU A 87 -1.11 -79.33 15.50
C LEU A 87 -1.22 -78.19 14.48
N ASN A 88 -0.33 -77.21 14.56
CA ASN A 88 -0.29 -76.09 13.62
C ASN A 88 0.47 -76.47 12.35
N ILE A 89 -0.18 -76.26 11.20
CA ILE A 89 0.35 -76.43 9.86
C ILE A 89 0.24 -75.07 9.16
N SER A 90 1.36 -74.50 8.77
CA SER A 90 1.40 -73.22 8.06
C SER A 90 2.26 -73.37 6.81
N LEU A 91 1.73 -72.94 5.67
CA LEU A 91 2.36 -73.13 4.38
C LEU A 91 3.00 -71.81 3.94
N ALA A 92 4.32 -71.82 3.74
CA ALA A 92 5.02 -70.71 3.10
C ALA A 92 4.89 -70.88 1.57
N ALA A 93 4.28 -69.93 0.89
CA ALA A 93 4.19 -69.94 -0.57
C ALA A 93 5.48 -69.37 -1.19
N PHE A 94 6.10 -70.14 -2.09
CA PHE A 94 7.08 -69.63 -3.05
C PHE A 94 6.40 -69.56 -4.42
N ASN A 95 6.06 -68.33 -4.83
CA ASN A 95 5.61 -67.87 -6.15
C ASN A 95 4.70 -68.79 -6.99
N GLN A 96 3.46 -68.34 -7.18
CA GLN A 96 2.80 -68.40 -8.48
C GLN A 96 2.20 -67.03 -8.81
N THR A 97 2.71 -66.42 -9.87
CA THR A 97 2.07 -65.32 -10.57
C THR A 97 0.64 -65.73 -10.93
N LYS A 98 -0.35 -64.89 -10.62
CA LYS A 98 -1.72 -65.02 -11.09
C LYS A 98 -1.74 -65.00 -12.63
N ILE A 99 -1.56 -66.16 -13.27
CA ILE A 99 -1.72 -66.35 -14.73
C ILE A 99 -3.20 -66.58 -15.10
N LYS A 100 -4.10 -66.60 -14.10
CA LYS A 100 -5.52 -66.93 -14.35
C LYS A 100 -6.30 -65.89 -15.14
N ASP A 101 -5.81 -64.66 -15.28
CA ASP A 101 -6.59 -63.60 -15.92
C ASP A 101 -6.05 -63.22 -17.31
N ASN A 102 -6.87 -63.58 -18.30
CA ASN A 102 -6.88 -63.19 -19.71
C ASN A 102 -5.84 -63.78 -20.67
N PHE A 103 -5.99 -65.08 -20.94
CA PHE A 103 -5.61 -65.67 -22.25
C PHE A 103 -6.18 -64.89 -23.45
N LYS A 104 -7.28 -64.15 -23.25
CA LYS A 104 -7.90 -63.28 -24.25
C LYS A 104 -7.07 -62.03 -24.54
N ASP A 105 -6.49 -61.40 -23.52
CA ASP A 105 -5.63 -60.23 -23.69
C ASP A 105 -4.25 -60.64 -24.21
N ILE A 106 -3.75 -61.80 -23.77
CA ILE A 106 -2.52 -62.39 -24.33
C ILE A 106 -2.72 -62.72 -25.82
N TYR A 107 -3.89 -63.24 -26.20
CA TYR A 107 -4.27 -63.44 -27.60
C TYR A 107 -4.28 -62.11 -28.35
N GLU A 108 -4.99 -61.10 -27.86
CA GLU A 108 -5.07 -59.78 -28.50
C GLU A 108 -3.71 -59.08 -28.62
N ILE A 109 -2.84 -59.17 -27.60
CA ILE A 109 -1.47 -58.63 -27.61
C ILE A 109 -0.60 -59.39 -28.62
N LYS A 110 -0.68 -60.71 -28.68
CA LYS A 110 0.09 -61.53 -29.64
C LYS A 110 -0.35 -61.24 -31.09
N ILE A 111 -1.64 -61.03 -31.32
CA ILE A 111 -2.18 -60.56 -32.61
C ILE A 111 -1.67 -59.14 -32.93
N LYS A 112 -1.73 -58.22 -31.97
CA LYS A 112 -1.30 -56.81 -32.14
C LYS A 112 0.21 -56.67 -32.38
N ASN A 113 1.00 -57.63 -31.89
CA ASN A 113 2.45 -57.76 -32.14
C ASN A 113 2.79 -58.53 -33.44
N GLY A 114 1.81 -58.80 -34.30
CA GLY A 114 2.03 -59.30 -35.66
C GLY A 114 2.08 -60.83 -35.81
N LYS A 115 1.71 -61.62 -34.80
CA LYS A 115 1.58 -63.09 -34.93
C LYS A 115 0.26 -63.48 -35.60
N SER A 116 0.24 -64.60 -36.32
CA SER A 116 -1.00 -65.13 -36.91
C SER A 116 -1.91 -65.77 -35.86
N GLU A 117 -3.23 -65.80 -36.12
CA GLU A 117 -4.22 -66.42 -35.21
C GLU A 117 -3.85 -67.85 -34.82
N LYS A 118 -3.39 -68.67 -35.76
CA LYS A 118 -2.98 -70.06 -35.50
C LYS A 118 -1.74 -70.18 -34.61
N GLU A 119 -0.81 -69.24 -34.68
CA GLU A 119 0.38 -69.23 -33.82
C GLU A 119 0.02 -68.76 -32.41
N ALA A 120 -0.81 -67.73 -32.29
CA ALA A 120 -1.34 -67.26 -31.02
C ALA A 120 -2.13 -68.37 -30.29
N GLU A 121 -3.01 -69.09 -31.00
CA GLU A 121 -3.78 -70.21 -30.45
C GLU A 121 -2.90 -71.37 -29.98
N LYS A 122 -1.88 -71.74 -30.77
CA LYS A 122 -0.99 -72.86 -30.44
C LYS A 122 -0.12 -72.58 -29.21
N GLU A 123 0.37 -71.34 -29.07
CA GLU A 123 1.13 -70.93 -27.89
C GLU A 123 0.24 -70.86 -26.64
N ILE A 124 -0.99 -70.35 -26.76
CA ILE A 124 -1.96 -70.35 -25.65
C ILE A 124 -2.30 -71.76 -25.21
N LEU A 125 -2.46 -72.71 -26.14
CA LEU A 125 -2.73 -74.11 -25.81
C LEU A 125 -1.54 -74.76 -25.06
N ASN A 126 -0.31 -74.40 -25.42
CA ASN A 126 0.89 -74.86 -24.71
C ASN A 126 1.00 -74.21 -23.32
N GLU A 127 0.78 -72.89 -23.21
CA GLU A 127 0.74 -72.17 -21.92
C GLU A 127 -0.37 -72.73 -21.01
N PHE A 128 -1.53 -73.09 -21.56
CA PHE A 128 -2.62 -73.73 -20.84
C PHE A 128 -2.25 -75.13 -20.32
N LYS A 129 -1.58 -75.95 -21.14
CA LYS A 129 -1.07 -77.26 -20.70
C LYS A 129 0.00 -77.14 -19.63
N GLU A 130 0.93 -76.21 -19.78
CA GLU A 130 1.96 -75.91 -18.76
C GLU A 130 1.33 -75.43 -17.46
N THR A 131 0.26 -74.64 -17.53
CA THR A 131 -0.50 -74.17 -16.34
C THR A 131 -1.21 -75.31 -15.61
N ILE A 132 -1.77 -76.29 -16.33
CA ILE A 132 -2.40 -77.46 -15.70
C ILE A 132 -1.35 -78.37 -15.06
N LEU A 133 -0.23 -78.61 -15.75
CA LEU A 133 0.91 -79.37 -15.22
C LEU A 133 1.47 -78.71 -13.96
N SER A 134 1.66 -77.39 -13.97
CA SER A 134 2.16 -76.65 -12.81
C SER A 134 1.19 -76.67 -11.62
N ASN A 135 -0.12 -76.55 -11.84
CA ASN A 135 -1.12 -76.65 -10.77
C ASN A 135 -1.14 -78.03 -10.10
N THR A 136 -0.97 -79.09 -10.89
CA THR A 136 -0.92 -80.47 -10.38
C THR A 136 0.37 -80.73 -9.59
N GLU A 137 1.49 -80.16 -10.04
CA GLU A 137 2.78 -80.23 -9.34
C GLU A 137 2.73 -79.45 -8.01
N VAL A 138 2.10 -78.27 -8.00
CA VAL A 138 1.89 -77.47 -6.78
C VAL A 138 0.97 -78.19 -5.79
N GLU A 139 -0.11 -78.83 -6.25
CA GLU A 139 -0.96 -79.66 -5.39
C GLU A 139 -0.15 -80.75 -4.68
N LYS A 140 0.74 -81.45 -5.40
CA LYS A 140 1.62 -82.46 -4.81
C LYS A 140 2.63 -81.87 -3.83
N GLN A 141 3.24 -80.73 -4.15
CA GLN A 141 4.16 -80.04 -3.23
C GLN A 141 3.46 -79.61 -1.94
N LEU A 142 2.20 -79.16 -2.03
CA LEU A 142 1.37 -78.84 -0.87
C LEU A 142 1.11 -80.08 0.00
N GLU A 143 0.69 -81.19 -0.62
CA GLU A 143 0.49 -82.45 0.08
C GLU A 143 1.76 -82.94 0.78
N ILE A 144 2.93 -82.85 0.13
CA ILE A 144 4.24 -83.18 0.73
C ILE A 144 4.54 -82.26 1.92
N SER A 145 4.35 -80.95 1.77
CA SER A 145 4.64 -79.97 2.82
C SER A 145 3.76 -80.21 4.05
N ILE A 146 2.47 -80.49 3.84
CA ILE A 146 1.53 -80.84 4.92
C ILE A 146 1.96 -82.14 5.61
N LEU A 147 2.27 -83.19 4.84
CA LEU A 147 2.74 -84.46 5.38
C LEU A 147 4.02 -84.28 6.21
N GLN A 148 4.99 -83.53 5.70
CA GLN A 148 6.23 -83.22 6.40
C GLN A 148 5.96 -82.48 7.71
N GLN A 149 5.11 -81.45 7.71
CA GLN A 149 4.79 -80.70 8.93
C GLN A 149 4.08 -81.55 10.00
N ILE A 150 3.18 -82.45 9.59
CA ILE A 150 2.55 -83.42 10.51
C ILE A 150 3.65 -84.32 11.11
N ILE A 151 4.39 -85.01 10.25
CA ILE A 151 5.37 -86.04 10.63
C ILE A 151 6.47 -85.44 11.51
N TYR A 152 7.09 -84.32 11.11
CA TYR A 152 8.24 -83.70 11.80
C TYR A 152 7.87 -82.92 13.07
N LYS A 153 6.59 -82.73 13.40
CA LYS A 153 6.16 -82.02 14.63
C LYS A 153 6.66 -82.69 15.92
N VAL A 154 6.73 -84.02 15.93
CA VAL A 154 7.07 -84.81 17.12
C VAL A 154 8.47 -85.43 17.03
N LYS A 155 9.06 -85.73 18.19
CA LYS A 155 10.38 -86.38 18.27
C LYS A 155 10.31 -87.77 17.63
N PRO A 156 11.41 -88.25 16.99
CA PRO A 156 11.45 -89.60 16.40
C PRO A 156 11.08 -90.72 17.38
N SER A 157 11.35 -90.55 18.68
CA SER A 157 10.99 -91.50 19.73
C SER A 157 9.49 -91.73 19.90
N ASN A 158 8.66 -90.77 19.49
CA ASN A 158 7.20 -90.89 19.57
C ASN A 158 6.62 -91.66 18.38
N LEU A 159 7.41 -91.87 17.32
CA LEU A 159 7.04 -92.59 16.10
C LEU A 159 8.14 -93.61 15.74
N PRO A 160 8.43 -94.59 16.61
CA PRO A 160 9.54 -95.51 16.41
C PRO A 160 9.39 -96.40 15.16
N GLU A 161 8.15 -96.69 14.75
CA GLU A 161 7.86 -97.55 13.59
C GLU A 161 7.57 -96.75 12.30
N SER A 162 7.78 -95.43 12.30
CA SER A 162 7.55 -94.58 11.12
C SER A 162 8.51 -94.97 9.99
N ARG A 163 7.99 -95.08 8.76
CA ARG A 163 8.82 -95.39 7.58
C ARG A 163 9.70 -94.19 7.15
N PHE A 164 9.42 -92.99 7.65
CA PHE A 164 10.25 -91.81 7.41
C PHE A 164 11.51 -91.81 8.28
N LYS A 165 12.68 -91.93 7.65
CA LYS A 165 13.98 -91.84 8.33
C LYS A 165 14.25 -90.41 8.80
N ARG A 166 14.52 -90.23 10.09
CA ARG A 166 14.90 -88.94 10.68
C ARG A 166 16.18 -89.08 11.48
N ILE A 167 16.93 -87.98 11.58
CA ILE A 167 18.18 -87.94 12.33
C ILE A 167 17.85 -88.12 13.82
N VAL A 168 18.30 -89.24 14.40
CA VAL A 168 18.23 -89.49 15.85
C VAL A 168 19.55 -89.02 16.46
N ASN A 169 19.49 -87.98 17.30
CA ASN A 169 20.68 -87.50 18.00
C ASN A 169 20.97 -88.39 19.21
N ILE A 170 21.95 -89.29 19.07
CA ILE A 170 22.45 -90.10 20.19
C ILE A 170 23.52 -89.25 20.91
N PRO A 171 23.36 -88.95 22.22
CA PRO A 171 24.29 -88.07 22.91
C PRO A 171 25.70 -88.67 22.96
N ASN A 172 26.73 -87.84 22.75
CA ASN A 172 28.12 -88.25 22.59
C ASN A 172 28.65 -89.18 23.70
N TRP A 173 28.18 -89.03 24.94
CA TRP A 173 28.58 -89.90 26.05
C TRP A 173 28.12 -91.36 25.90
N LYS A 174 26.97 -91.59 25.22
CA LYS A 174 26.52 -92.95 24.88
C LYS A 174 27.34 -93.55 23.75
N LEU A 175 27.66 -92.76 22.72
CA LEU A 175 28.40 -93.19 21.53
C LEU A 175 29.88 -93.47 21.80
N TRP A 176 30.55 -92.59 22.56
CA TRP A 176 31.99 -92.68 22.82
C TRP A 176 32.34 -93.36 24.15
N GLY A 177 31.39 -93.41 25.09
CA GLY A 177 31.60 -94.02 26.40
C GLY A 177 30.87 -95.36 26.54
N LEU A 178 29.54 -95.30 26.64
CA LEU A 178 28.74 -96.45 27.11
C LEU A 178 28.68 -97.62 26.12
N ILE A 179 28.45 -97.36 24.82
CA ILE A 179 28.33 -98.41 23.81
C ILE A 179 29.67 -99.13 23.57
N PRO A 180 30.81 -98.43 23.32
CA PRO A 180 32.09 -99.09 23.13
C PRO A 180 32.54 -99.83 24.39
N PHE A 181 32.36 -99.23 25.57
CA PHE A 181 32.71 -99.88 26.84
C PHE A 181 31.90 -101.17 27.05
N SER A 182 30.59 -101.16 26.79
CA SER A 182 29.74 -102.36 26.91
C SER A 182 30.13 -103.43 25.91
N PHE A 183 30.50 -103.05 24.68
CA PHE A 183 30.94 -103.99 23.64
C PHE A 183 32.32 -104.59 23.97
N VAL A 184 33.29 -103.79 24.41
CA VAL A 184 34.61 -104.26 24.84
C VAL A 184 34.50 -105.15 26.07
N LEU A 185 33.66 -104.79 27.04
CA LEU A 185 33.39 -105.60 28.23
C LEU A 185 32.81 -106.96 27.81
N TRP A 186 31.79 -106.96 26.97
CA TRP A 186 31.18 -108.19 26.45
C TRP A 186 32.18 -109.05 25.69
N PHE A 187 32.92 -108.47 24.75
CA PHE A 187 33.92 -109.20 23.94
C PHE A 187 35.07 -109.74 24.79
N SER A 188 35.51 -108.99 25.81
CA SER A 188 36.53 -109.45 26.75
C SER A 188 36.01 -110.61 27.60
N CYS A 189 34.78 -110.53 28.11
CA CYS A 189 34.13 -111.66 28.79
C CYS A 189 34.00 -112.87 27.86
N LEU A 190 33.69 -112.66 26.58
CA LEU A 190 33.62 -113.71 25.56
C LEU A 190 34.99 -114.38 25.35
N ILE A 191 36.07 -113.61 25.28
CA ILE A 191 37.44 -114.13 25.19
C ILE A 191 37.82 -114.89 26.47
N LEU A 192 37.52 -114.34 27.65
CA LEU A 192 37.80 -114.99 28.93
C LEU A 192 37.04 -116.32 29.06
N LEU A 193 35.80 -116.34 28.60
CA LEU A 193 34.93 -117.52 28.59
C LEU A 193 35.55 -118.68 27.81
N PHE A 194 36.19 -118.41 26.66
CA PHE A 194 36.88 -119.43 25.86
C PHE A 194 38.34 -119.67 26.23
N LYS A 195 39.08 -118.66 26.71
CA LYS A 195 40.52 -118.78 27.01
C LYS A 195 40.79 -119.59 28.29
N TYR A 196 39.93 -119.42 29.29
CA TYR A 196 40.06 -120.10 30.59
C TYR A 196 39.14 -121.32 30.68
N ASP A 197 38.55 -121.76 29.56
CA ASP A 197 37.58 -122.85 29.48
C ASP A 197 36.49 -122.73 30.57
N TYR A 198 36.01 -121.51 30.86
CA TYR A 198 34.94 -121.32 31.86
C TYR A 198 33.63 -122.01 31.45
N LEU A 199 33.48 -122.38 30.18
CA LEU A 199 32.42 -123.28 29.72
C LEU A 199 32.52 -124.66 30.39
N ASP A 200 33.72 -125.16 30.67
CA ASP A 200 33.91 -126.41 31.42
C ASP A 200 33.42 -126.29 32.86
N ASN A 201 33.45 -125.11 33.47
CA ASN A 201 32.85 -124.90 34.81
C ASN A 201 31.31 -124.97 34.80
N ILE A 202 30.66 -124.86 33.63
CA ILE A 202 29.21 -125.08 33.45
C ILE A 202 28.93 -126.56 33.13
N ASN A 203 29.94 -127.31 32.69
CA ASN A 203 29.82 -128.72 32.38
C ASN A 203 29.72 -129.55 33.67
N PRO A 204 28.59 -130.24 33.94
CA PRO A 204 28.39 -130.96 35.20
C PRO A 204 29.43 -132.07 35.47
N ILE A 205 30.16 -132.50 34.43
CA ILE A 205 31.13 -133.61 34.48
C ILE A 205 32.46 -133.19 35.17
N THR A 206 32.79 -131.90 35.20
CA THR A 206 34.05 -131.37 35.75
C THR A 206 33.92 -130.86 37.20
N TRP A 207 32.73 -130.94 37.79
CA TRP A 207 32.42 -130.40 39.12
C TRP A 207 33.06 -131.26 40.23
N ILE A 208 34.24 -130.84 40.70
CA ILE A 208 34.90 -131.42 41.88
C ILE A 208 34.44 -130.64 43.11
N TYR A 209 33.79 -131.31 44.08
CA TYR A 209 33.17 -130.71 45.29
C TYR A 209 34.16 -130.15 46.34
N LYS A 210 35.34 -129.69 45.96
CA LYS A 210 36.28 -129.01 46.86
C LYS A 210 36.94 -127.80 46.18
N ASN A 211 36.22 -126.68 46.21
CA ASN A 211 36.65 -125.29 46.43
C ASN A 211 35.43 -124.35 46.31
N ASP A 212 35.53 -123.13 46.85
CA ASP A 212 34.49 -122.09 46.80
C ASP A 212 33.98 -121.83 45.37
N VAL A 213 32.70 -121.44 45.24
CA VAL A 213 32.10 -121.08 43.94
C VAL A 213 32.92 -119.97 43.28
N ASP A 214 33.41 -120.21 42.06
CA ASP A 214 34.10 -119.19 41.27
C ASP A 214 33.11 -118.17 40.71
N TRP A 215 32.74 -117.19 41.54
CA TRP A 215 31.85 -116.09 41.17
C TRP A 215 32.35 -115.29 39.97
N ASN A 216 33.65 -115.31 39.65
CA ASN A 216 34.17 -114.65 38.46
C ASN A 216 33.70 -115.36 37.19
N SER A 217 33.75 -116.70 37.15
CA SER A 217 33.25 -117.48 36.02
C SER A 217 31.75 -117.24 35.80
N VAL A 218 30.94 -117.23 36.87
CA VAL A 218 29.49 -116.95 36.80
C VAL A 218 29.21 -115.56 36.21
N CYS A 219 29.94 -114.53 36.65
CA CYS A 219 29.82 -113.17 36.11
C CYS A 219 30.20 -113.10 34.62
N VAL A 220 31.31 -113.75 34.22
CA VAL A 220 31.78 -113.79 32.83
C VAL A 220 30.73 -114.46 31.92
N ILE A 221 30.10 -115.54 32.40
CA ILE A 221 29.06 -116.26 31.66
C ILE A 221 27.81 -115.39 31.48
N LEU A 222 27.30 -114.77 32.57
CA LEU A 222 26.12 -113.92 32.51
C LEU A 222 26.32 -112.75 31.55
N ILE A 223 27.45 -112.05 31.64
CA ILE A 223 27.76 -110.92 30.75
C ILE A 223 27.85 -111.39 29.29
N SER A 224 28.48 -112.55 29.04
CA SER A 224 28.61 -113.12 27.70
C SER A 224 27.25 -113.45 27.08
N PHE A 225 26.35 -114.11 27.82
CA PHE A 225 25.00 -114.44 27.33
C PHE A 225 24.10 -113.20 27.16
N PHE A 226 24.11 -112.27 28.12
CA PHE A 226 23.34 -111.03 28.00
C PHE A 226 23.78 -110.19 26.79
N GLY A 227 25.08 -110.11 26.54
CA GLY A 227 25.59 -109.37 25.38
C GLY A 227 25.27 -110.06 24.05
N ILE A 228 25.15 -111.39 23.98
CA ILE A 228 24.64 -112.08 22.79
C ILE A 228 23.19 -111.65 22.51
N GLY A 229 22.32 -111.66 23.53
CA GLY A 229 20.92 -111.23 23.37
C GLY A 229 20.79 -109.77 22.92
N TYR A 230 21.61 -108.88 23.49
CA TYR A 230 21.66 -107.47 23.08
C TYR A 230 22.19 -107.31 21.65
N PHE A 231 23.21 -108.06 21.27
CA PHE A 231 23.76 -108.08 19.91
C PHE A 231 22.72 -108.59 18.90
N SER A 232 21.99 -109.66 19.21
CA SER A 232 20.91 -110.17 18.37
C SER A 232 19.81 -109.12 18.15
N LYS A 233 19.45 -108.32 19.17
CA LYS A 233 18.52 -107.20 19.02
C LYS A 233 19.04 -106.14 18.04
N LEU A 234 20.33 -105.75 18.15
CA LEU A 234 20.95 -104.79 17.23
C LEU A 234 20.96 -105.29 15.79
N VAL A 235 21.22 -106.59 15.59
CA VAL A 235 21.18 -107.23 14.27
C VAL A 235 19.76 -107.21 13.70
N VAL A 236 18.74 -107.52 14.51
CA VAL A 236 17.34 -107.44 14.07
C VAL A 236 16.93 -106.00 13.72
N GLU A 237 17.32 -105.00 14.51
CA GLU A 237 17.08 -103.58 14.21
C GLU A 237 17.80 -103.11 12.92
N LEU A 238 18.98 -103.67 12.61
CA LEU A 238 19.69 -103.41 11.35
C LEU A 238 18.94 -104.00 10.13
N PHE A 239 18.39 -105.21 10.27
CA PHE A 239 17.70 -105.90 9.18
C PHE A 239 16.21 -105.53 9.03
N SER A 240 15.53 -105.09 10.08
CA SER A 240 14.14 -104.59 9.98
C SER A 240 14.05 -103.26 9.23
N ASN A 241 15.12 -102.45 9.30
CA ASN A 241 15.24 -101.16 8.61
C ASN A 241 15.65 -101.24 7.13
N SER A 242 15.71 -102.45 6.55
CA SER A 242 16.21 -102.69 5.19
C SER A 242 15.21 -103.46 4.30
N LYS A 243 13.96 -102.99 4.24
CA LYS A 243 13.12 -103.27 3.06
C LYS A 243 13.41 -102.22 1.97
N ILE A 244 14.28 -102.62 1.05
CA ILE A 244 14.62 -101.89 -0.18
C ILE A 244 13.41 -101.98 -1.13
N ASN A 245 12.55 -100.98 -1.09
CA ASN A 245 11.79 -100.57 -2.27
C ASN A 245 12.36 -99.20 -2.68
N LYS A 246 13.03 -99.18 -3.84
CA LYS A 246 13.63 -98.04 -4.56
C LYS A 246 13.89 -96.78 -3.70
N VAL A 247 15.13 -96.63 -3.25
CA VAL A 247 15.61 -95.44 -2.52
C VAL A 247 16.84 -94.91 -3.22
N ASN A 248 16.79 -93.64 -3.64
CA ASN A 248 17.96 -92.88 -4.08
C ASN A 248 18.70 -92.30 -2.87
N LEU A 249 20.03 -92.14 -2.96
CA LEU A 249 21.00 -91.96 -1.86
C LEU A 249 20.86 -90.68 -1.00
N LYS A 250 19.77 -89.92 -1.12
CA LYS A 250 19.52 -88.68 -0.36
C LYS A 250 18.30 -88.69 0.55
N GLY A 251 17.50 -89.76 0.58
CA GLY A 251 16.32 -89.83 1.46
C GLY A 251 15.18 -88.89 1.06
N GLU A 252 15.16 -88.44 -0.19
CA GLU A 252 14.05 -87.70 -0.79
C GLU A 252 12.95 -88.67 -1.23
N ILE A 253 11.68 -88.28 -1.08
CA ILE A 253 10.51 -89.04 -1.52
C ILE A 253 10.49 -89.00 -3.05
N GLU A 254 10.75 -90.13 -3.74
CA GLU A 254 10.61 -90.21 -5.20
C GLU A 254 9.13 -90.10 -5.59
N ILE A 255 8.82 -89.10 -6.43
CA ILE A 255 7.57 -89.01 -7.16
C ILE A 255 7.57 -90.15 -8.17
N GLY A 256 6.76 -91.18 -7.95
CA GLY A 256 6.55 -92.22 -8.96
C GLY A 256 5.85 -91.65 -10.19
N ASP A 257 6.17 -92.16 -11.39
CA ASP A 257 5.66 -91.73 -12.70
C ASP A 257 4.12 -91.81 -12.88
N ASP A 258 3.37 -92.28 -11.86
CA ASP A 258 1.90 -92.23 -11.86
C ASP A 258 1.43 -90.81 -11.47
N SER A 259 1.14 -90.00 -12.49
CA SER A 259 0.71 -88.60 -12.35
C SER A 259 -0.60 -88.39 -11.55
N SER A 260 -1.34 -89.44 -11.20
CA SER A 260 -2.71 -89.38 -10.65
C SER A 260 -2.90 -89.76 -9.17
N LYS A 261 -1.85 -90.19 -8.44
CA LYS A 261 -1.99 -90.61 -7.02
C LYS A 261 -1.70 -89.46 -6.04
N SER A 262 -2.64 -89.21 -5.11
CA SER A 262 -2.44 -88.29 -3.98
C SER A 262 -1.41 -88.85 -3.00
N ILE A 263 -0.50 -87.97 -2.55
CA ILE A 263 0.62 -88.26 -1.65
C ILE A 263 0.12 -88.45 -0.22
N LEU A 264 -0.84 -87.63 0.24
CA LEU A 264 -1.47 -87.79 1.55
C LEU A 264 -2.15 -89.17 1.66
N ASN A 265 -2.83 -89.61 0.60
CA ASN A 265 -3.47 -90.92 0.55
C ASN A 265 -2.44 -92.07 0.47
N ALA A 266 -1.37 -91.91 -0.32
CA ALA A 266 -0.31 -92.90 -0.43
C ALA A 266 0.42 -93.15 0.91
N HIS A 267 0.49 -92.13 1.77
CA HIS A 267 1.10 -92.19 3.09
C HIS A 267 0.07 -92.15 4.23
N TYR A 268 -1.19 -92.48 3.97
CA TYR A 268 -2.27 -92.44 4.97
C TYR A 268 -1.92 -93.22 6.24
N ASP A 269 -1.33 -94.43 6.12
CA ASP A 269 -0.93 -95.25 7.27
C ASP A 269 0.05 -94.52 8.21
N GLU A 270 0.93 -93.66 7.67
CA GLU A 270 1.88 -92.88 8.49
C GLU A 270 1.17 -91.78 9.26
N ILE A 271 0.17 -91.13 8.63
CA ILE A 271 -0.65 -90.11 9.28
C ILE A 271 -1.56 -90.77 10.32
N LEU A 272 -2.15 -91.93 10.01
CA LEU A 272 -2.95 -92.71 10.97
C LEU A 272 -2.09 -93.11 12.18
N TYR A 273 -0.91 -93.72 11.94
CA TYR A 273 0.04 -94.07 12.99
C TYR A 273 0.46 -92.85 13.82
N TYR A 274 0.62 -91.69 13.19
CA TYR A 274 0.92 -90.43 13.87
C TYR A 274 -0.15 -90.09 14.93
N PHE A 275 -1.43 -90.10 14.55
CA PHE A 275 -2.52 -89.80 15.48
C PHE A 275 -2.79 -90.96 16.46
N GLU A 276 -2.47 -92.21 16.12
CA GLU A 276 -2.52 -93.32 17.08
C GLU A 276 -1.53 -93.13 18.23
N LYS A 277 -0.32 -92.61 17.95
CA LYS A 277 0.74 -92.43 18.96
C LYS A 277 0.74 -91.09 19.68
N ASN A 278 0.07 -90.07 19.16
CA ASN A 278 0.06 -88.72 19.74
C ASN A 278 -1.37 -88.25 20.01
N ASP A 279 -1.58 -87.26 20.89
CA ASP A 279 -2.93 -86.86 21.36
C ASP A 279 -3.40 -85.52 20.76
N PHE A 280 -2.91 -85.15 19.57
CA PHE A 280 -3.34 -83.94 18.85
C PHE A 280 -4.78 -84.09 18.36
N ASN A 281 -5.71 -83.34 18.92
CA ASN A 281 -7.14 -83.41 18.61
C ASN A 281 -7.63 -82.23 17.76
N VAL A 282 -6.81 -81.18 17.58
CA VAL A 282 -7.12 -80.05 16.70
C VAL A 282 -5.94 -79.80 15.77
N VAL A 283 -6.15 -79.91 14.46
CA VAL A 283 -5.20 -79.57 13.41
C VAL A 283 -5.56 -78.20 12.87
N VAL A 284 -4.70 -77.20 13.09
CA VAL A 284 -4.90 -75.83 12.62
C VAL A 284 -4.12 -75.66 11.33
N ILE A 285 -4.80 -75.30 10.25
CA ILE A 285 -4.21 -75.17 8.92
C ILE A 285 -4.38 -73.72 8.43
N GLU A 286 -3.27 -73.03 8.23
CA GLU A 286 -3.21 -71.62 7.82
C GLU A 286 -2.52 -71.45 6.46
N ASP A 287 -2.81 -70.34 5.77
CA ASP A 287 -2.19 -69.91 4.50
C ASP A 287 -2.41 -70.87 3.30
N LEU A 288 -3.41 -71.75 3.36
CA LEU A 288 -3.81 -72.62 2.24
C LEU A 288 -4.40 -71.83 1.05
N ASP A 289 -5.03 -70.70 1.34
CA ASP A 289 -5.70 -69.83 0.37
C ASP A 289 -4.74 -69.15 -0.62
N ARG A 290 -3.46 -69.03 -0.29
CA ARG A 290 -2.43 -68.43 -1.16
C ARG A 290 -2.11 -69.22 -2.43
N PHE A 291 -2.50 -70.50 -2.49
CA PHE A 291 -2.17 -71.39 -3.59
C PHE A 291 -3.29 -71.49 -4.65
N ASP A 292 -4.41 -70.78 -4.45
CA ASP A 292 -5.52 -70.64 -5.39
C ASP A 292 -5.96 -71.98 -6.05
N ASN A 293 -5.93 -73.05 -5.25
CA ASN A 293 -6.29 -74.41 -5.63
C ASN A 293 -7.25 -74.99 -4.57
N THR A 294 -8.49 -75.28 -4.97
CA THR A 294 -9.53 -75.82 -4.07
C THR A 294 -9.45 -77.34 -3.89
N ASN A 295 -8.68 -78.07 -4.71
CA ASN A 295 -8.58 -79.54 -4.65
C ASN A 295 -7.97 -80.03 -3.33
N ILE A 296 -6.98 -79.31 -2.80
CA ILE A 296 -6.32 -79.67 -1.53
C ILE A 296 -7.31 -79.76 -0.37
N PHE A 297 -8.38 -78.94 -0.36
CA PHE A 297 -9.43 -79.02 0.66
C PHE A 297 -10.24 -80.32 0.56
N THR A 298 -10.44 -80.84 -0.64
CA THR A 298 -11.07 -82.15 -0.85
C THR A 298 -10.23 -83.25 -0.23
N LYS A 299 -8.91 -83.24 -0.47
CA LYS A 299 -7.97 -84.24 0.07
C LYS A 299 -7.85 -84.19 1.59
N LEU A 300 -7.77 -82.98 2.17
CA LEU A 300 -7.72 -82.84 3.63
C LEU A 300 -9.04 -83.24 4.30
N ARG A 301 -10.18 -82.94 3.67
CA ARG A 301 -11.50 -83.41 4.13
C ARG A 301 -11.60 -84.93 4.09
N GLU A 302 -11.20 -85.55 2.98
CA GLU A 302 -11.13 -87.02 2.84
C GLU A 302 -10.24 -87.64 3.92
N LEU A 303 -9.04 -87.09 4.13
CA LEU A 303 -8.11 -87.53 5.16
C LEU A 303 -8.74 -87.46 6.57
N ASN A 304 -9.37 -86.34 6.90
CA ASN A 304 -10.01 -86.16 8.22
C ASN A 304 -11.18 -87.13 8.44
N ILE A 305 -11.96 -87.42 7.38
CA ILE A 305 -13.01 -88.44 7.40
C ILE A 305 -12.41 -89.83 7.66
N LEU A 306 -11.34 -90.20 6.95
CA LEU A 306 -10.67 -91.50 7.12
C LEU A 306 -10.12 -91.67 8.54
N LEU A 307 -9.43 -90.65 9.07
CA LEU A 307 -8.87 -90.67 10.42
C LEU A 307 -9.95 -90.86 11.48
N ASN A 308 -11.06 -90.11 11.40
CA ASN A 308 -12.14 -90.21 12.39
C ASN A 308 -12.95 -91.51 12.29
N ASN A 309 -12.96 -92.16 11.13
CA ASN A 309 -13.64 -93.44 10.93
C ASN A 309 -12.77 -94.65 11.29
N ALA A 310 -11.45 -94.48 11.47
CA ALA A 310 -10.56 -95.55 11.89
C ALA A 310 -10.86 -95.98 13.34
N ASP A 311 -11.07 -97.28 13.56
CA ASP A 311 -11.40 -97.83 14.89
C ASP A 311 -10.31 -97.54 15.94
N THR A 312 -9.05 -97.51 15.52
CA THR A 312 -7.89 -97.22 16.39
C THR A 312 -7.91 -95.78 16.91
N ILE A 313 -8.40 -94.83 16.11
CA ILE A 313 -8.58 -93.44 16.50
C ILE A 313 -9.86 -93.27 17.31
N ARG A 314 -11.00 -93.79 16.83
CA ARG A 314 -12.32 -93.63 17.46
C ARG A 314 -12.37 -94.17 18.89
N ASN A 315 -11.62 -95.23 19.17
CA ASN A 315 -11.59 -95.85 20.50
C ASN A 315 -10.56 -95.21 21.45
N LYS A 316 -9.67 -94.35 20.94
CA LYS A 316 -8.62 -93.71 21.75
C LYS A 316 -9.23 -92.63 22.67
N PRO A 317 -8.88 -92.58 23.96
CA PRO A 317 -9.48 -91.63 24.92
C PRO A 317 -9.41 -90.17 24.48
N ALA A 318 -8.30 -89.76 23.85
CA ALA A 318 -8.09 -88.39 23.36
C ALA A 318 -9.09 -87.96 22.27
N TYR A 319 -9.67 -88.91 21.51
CA TYR A 319 -10.53 -88.64 20.36
C TYR A 319 -11.95 -89.17 20.51
N ARG A 320 -12.20 -90.08 21.45
CA ARG A 320 -13.46 -90.82 21.60
C ARG A 320 -14.72 -89.93 21.65
N ASN A 321 -14.62 -88.75 22.26
CA ASN A 321 -15.78 -87.89 22.46
C ASN A 321 -16.05 -86.95 21.27
N PHE A 322 -15.00 -86.38 20.68
CA PHE A 322 -15.13 -85.29 19.70
C PHE A 322 -14.40 -85.55 18.38
N GLY A 323 -13.56 -86.57 18.28
CA GLY A 323 -12.75 -86.86 17.10
C GLY A 323 -11.57 -85.90 16.94
N ILE A 324 -10.90 -86.00 15.78
CA ILE A 324 -9.88 -85.07 15.32
C ILE A 324 -10.58 -83.95 14.52
N LYS A 325 -10.30 -82.69 14.87
CA LYS A 325 -10.87 -81.49 14.23
C LYS A 325 -9.84 -80.83 13.33
N PHE A 326 -10.19 -80.52 12.10
CA PHE A 326 -9.38 -79.69 11.21
C PHE A 326 -9.98 -78.29 11.16
N LEU A 327 -9.19 -77.29 11.57
CA LEU A 327 -9.56 -75.88 11.64
C LEU A 327 -8.77 -75.10 10.58
N TYR A 328 -9.45 -74.56 9.59
CA TYR A 328 -8.86 -73.90 8.43
C TYR A 328 -9.00 -72.38 8.56
N ALA A 329 -7.90 -71.63 8.44
CA ALA A 329 -7.96 -70.17 8.29
C ALA A 329 -7.82 -69.80 6.81
N VAL A 330 -8.89 -69.30 6.19
CA VAL A 330 -8.93 -69.01 4.75
C VAL A 330 -9.58 -67.66 4.43
N GLY A 331 -9.22 -67.08 3.29
CA GLY A 331 -9.85 -65.91 2.68
C GLY A 331 -11.31 -66.15 2.28
N ASP A 332 -12.13 -65.10 2.29
CA ASP A 332 -13.50 -65.15 1.76
C ASP A 332 -13.55 -65.21 0.22
N ASP A 333 -12.49 -64.73 -0.43
CA ASP A 333 -12.28 -64.64 -1.88
C ASP A 333 -11.78 -65.93 -2.53
N LEU A 334 -11.42 -66.95 -1.72
CA LEU A 334 -10.90 -68.24 -2.21
C LEU A 334 -11.90 -69.03 -3.06
N PHE A 335 -13.22 -68.85 -2.85
CA PHE A 335 -14.26 -69.65 -3.50
C PHE A 335 -15.02 -68.83 -4.54
N ASN A 336 -14.66 -69.00 -5.81
CA ASN A 336 -15.27 -68.29 -6.94
C ASN A 336 -16.75 -68.67 -7.18
N ASP A 337 -17.13 -69.92 -6.89
CA ASP A 337 -18.53 -70.38 -6.95
C ASP A 337 -19.19 -70.31 -5.56
N LYS A 338 -20.33 -69.60 -5.47
CA LYS A 338 -21.16 -69.49 -4.26
C LYS A 338 -21.55 -70.86 -3.68
N LYS A 339 -21.60 -71.92 -4.49
CA LYS A 339 -21.92 -73.29 -4.05
C LYS A 339 -20.73 -74.06 -3.47
N GLU A 340 -19.50 -73.70 -3.82
CA GLU A 340 -18.30 -74.42 -3.35
C GLU A 340 -17.92 -74.09 -1.90
N ARG A 341 -18.23 -72.86 -1.45
CA ARG A 341 -17.89 -72.36 -0.10
C ARG A 341 -18.35 -73.27 1.05
N VAL A 342 -19.45 -74.00 0.88
CA VAL A 342 -20.03 -74.90 1.91
C VAL A 342 -19.73 -76.38 1.66
N LYS A 343 -19.00 -76.73 0.61
CA LYS A 343 -18.73 -78.13 0.22
C LYS A 343 -17.66 -78.80 1.11
N PHE A 344 -16.72 -78.00 1.61
CA PHE A 344 -15.51 -78.51 2.28
C PHE A 344 -15.59 -78.54 3.81
N PHE A 345 -16.48 -77.73 4.39
CA PHE A 345 -16.54 -77.49 5.84
C PHE A 345 -17.92 -77.82 6.39
N GLU A 346 -17.98 -78.49 7.54
CA GLU A 346 -19.23 -78.68 8.28
C GLU A 346 -19.70 -77.39 8.98
N TYR A 347 -18.77 -76.49 9.29
CA TYR A 347 -19.07 -75.23 9.97
C TYR A 347 -18.14 -74.11 9.52
N ILE A 348 -18.69 -72.91 9.34
CA ILE A 348 -17.95 -71.71 8.94
C ILE A 348 -18.17 -70.60 9.97
N ILE A 349 -17.09 -70.04 10.51
CA ILE A 349 -17.08 -68.87 11.40
C ILE A 349 -16.55 -67.68 10.58
N PRO A 350 -17.41 -66.72 10.21
CA PRO A 350 -16.95 -65.50 9.53
C PRO A 350 -16.33 -64.55 10.54
N VAL A 351 -15.11 -64.07 10.27
CA VAL A 351 -14.35 -63.11 11.07
C VAL A 351 -14.49 -61.74 10.43
N ILE A 352 -15.10 -60.83 11.16
CA ILE A 352 -15.13 -59.41 10.79
C ILE A 352 -13.73 -58.83 11.04
N PRO A 353 -13.16 -58.06 10.09
CA PRO A 353 -11.86 -57.42 10.28
C PRO A 353 -11.80 -56.61 11.56
N PHE A 354 -10.78 -56.86 12.39
CA PHE A 354 -10.54 -56.09 13.61
C PHE A 354 -10.29 -54.61 13.37
N ILE A 355 -9.79 -54.27 12.18
CA ILE A 355 -9.44 -52.90 11.78
C ILE A 355 -10.04 -52.62 10.42
N ASN A 356 -10.69 -51.47 10.30
CA ASN A 356 -11.31 -50.92 9.10
C ASN A 356 -11.03 -49.41 9.04
N SER A 357 -11.48 -48.72 7.99
CA SER A 357 -11.31 -47.27 7.81
C SER A 357 -11.71 -46.43 9.03
N SER A 358 -12.67 -46.90 9.84
CA SER A 358 -13.16 -46.16 11.01
C SER A 358 -12.21 -46.13 12.22
N ASN A 359 -11.27 -47.09 12.36
CA ASN A 359 -10.34 -47.16 13.49
C ASN A 359 -8.85 -47.11 13.10
N ALA A 360 -8.55 -46.99 11.81
CA ALA A 360 -7.18 -46.84 11.30
C ALA A 360 -6.45 -45.61 11.84
N ASN A 361 -7.18 -44.52 12.13
CA ASN A 361 -6.61 -43.31 12.72
C ASN A 361 -6.01 -43.57 14.12
N ASP A 362 -6.75 -44.28 14.98
CA ASP A 362 -6.29 -44.61 16.33
C ASP A 362 -5.08 -45.55 16.32
N GLN A 363 -5.02 -46.46 15.34
CA GLN A 363 -3.86 -47.32 15.11
C GLN A 363 -2.63 -46.52 14.67
N LEU A 364 -2.79 -45.57 13.74
CA LEU A 364 -1.69 -44.71 13.31
C LEU A 364 -1.17 -43.85 14.47
N LYS A 365 -2.07 -43.29 15.30
CA LYS A 365 -1.67 -42.57 16.54
C LYS A 365 -0.91 -43.47 17.52
N THR A 366 -1.32 -44.74 17.63
CA THR A 366 -0.63 -45.72 18.48
C THR A 366 0.79 -45.96 17.97
N LEU A 367 0.97 -46.14 16.65
CA LEU A 367 2.29 -46.31 16.04
C LEU A 367 3.21 -45.08 16.21
N ILE A 368 2.64 -43.87 16.08
CA ILE A 368 3.34 -42.59 16.35
C ILE A 368 3.86 -42.56 17.79
N LYS A 369 2.98 -42.89 18.75
CA LYS A 369 3.33 -42.92 20.17
C LYS A 369 4.34 -44.03 20.52
N GLU A 370 4.19 -45.22 19.95
CA GLU A 370 5.12 -46.35 20.15
C GLU A 370 6.53 -46.05 19.62
N SER A 371 6.64 -45.16 18.63
CA SER A 371 7.91 -44.79 17.97
C SER A 371 8.52 -43.48 18.48
N GLU A 372 8.02 -42.93 19.60
CA GLU A 372 8.52 -41.71 20.24
C GLU A 372 8.54 -40.46 19.32
N LEU A 373 7.57 -40.39 18.40
CA LEU A 373 7.39 -39.24 17.50
C LEU A 373 6.40 -38.21 18.08
N GLU A 374 6.49 -36.94 17.64
CA GLU A 374 5.54 -35.89 18.05
C GLU A 374 4.11 -36.22 17.59
N GLU A 375 3.08 -35.89 18.38
CA GLU A 375 1.69 -36.25 18.07
C GLU A 375 1.17 -35.60 16.77
N ASP A 376 1.77 -34.48 16.35
CA ASP A 376 1.41 -33.67 15.19
C ASP A 376 2.39 -33.80 14.01
N VAL A 377 3.22 -34.85 13.97
CA VAL A 377 4.13 -35.17 12.86
C VAL A 377 3.44 -35.15 11.49
N PHE A 378 2.16 -35.54 11.46
CA PHE A 378 1.35 -35.49 10.25
C PHE A 378 0.24 -34.44 10.36
N PRO A 379 0.01 -33.64 9.31
CA PRO A 379 -1.16 -32.76 9.23
C PRO A 379 -2.46 -33.56 9.38
N ARG A 380 -3.46 -32.99 10.08
CA ARG A 380 -4.76 -33.66 10.30
C ARG A 380 -5.45 -34.07 8.99
N MET A 381 -5.34 -33.22 7.96
CA MET A 381 -5.88 -33.50 6.62
C MET A 381 -5.22 -34.74 6.01
N PHE A 382 -3.90 -34.88 6.12
CA PHE A 382 -3.16 -36.04 5.59
C PHE A 382 -3.58 -37.35 6.26
N ILE A 383 -3.75 -37.33 7.59
CA ILE A 383 -4.25 -38.50 8.32
C ILE A 383 -5.66 -38.87 7.84
N SER A 384 -6.54 -37.88 7.64
CA SER A 384 -7.88 -38.10 7.08
C SER A 384 -7.80 -38.71 5.67
N ASP A 385 -6.92 -38.19 4.83
CA ASP A 385 -6.74 -38.65 3.45
C ASP A 385 -6.30 -40.11 3.41
N ILE A 386 -5.30 -40.50 4.21
CA ILE A 386 -4.85 -41.90 4.26
C ILE A 386 -5.92 -42.82 4.85
N THR A 387 -6.54 -42.42 5.96
CA THR A 387 -7.53 -43.26 6.65
C THR A 387 -8.80 -43.48 5.82
N THR A 388 -9.15 -42.53 4.95
CA THR A 388 -10.27 -42.67 3.99
C THR A 388 -10.05 -43.82 3.01
N PHE A 389 -8.80 -44.07 2.60
CA PHE A 389 -8.47 -45.15 1.66
C PHE A 389 -7.80 -46.36 2.33
N ILE A 390 -8.00 -46.57 3.65
CA ILE A 390 -7.43 -47.75 4.31
C ILE A 390 -7.97 -49.06 3.74
N ASP A 391 -9.14 -49.05 3.09
CA ASP A 391 -9.68 -50.26 2.47
C ASP A 391 -8.74 -50.81 1.36
N ASP A 392 -7.87 -49.96 0.81
CA ASP A 392 -6.81 -50.33 -0.14
C ASP A 392 -5.52 -50.83 0.57
N ILE A 393 -5.39 -50.70 1.90
CA ILE A 393 -4.20 -51.04 2.71
C ILE A 393 -4.58 -51.86 3.95
N ASP A 394 -4.17 -53.13 4.01
CA ASP A 394 -4.33 -53.90 5.24
C ASP A 394 -3.37 -53.45 6.38
N MET A 395 -3.64 -53.88 7.61
CA MET A 395 -2.85 -53.47 8.78
C MET A 395 -1.39 -53.89 8.78
N ARG A 396 -1.03 -55.02 8.16
CA ARG A 396 0.38 -55.41 8.06
C ARG A 396 1.10 -54.47 7.11
N LEU A 397 0.45 -54.12 6.01
CA LEU A 397 0.98 -53.16 5.06
C LEU A 397 1.12 -51.77 5.68
N LEU A 398 0.11 -51.29 6.43
CA LEU A 398 0.18 -50.00 7.13
C LEU A 398 1.33 -49.96 8.15
N ILE A 399 1.47 -51.01 8.98
CA ILE A 399 2.58 -51.11 9.95
C ILE A 399 3.92 -51.11 9.21
N ASN A 400 4.04 -51.85 8.10
CA ASN A 400 5.26 -51.89 7.31
C ASN A 400 5.59 -50.52 6.70
N ILE A 401 4.59 -49.84 6.12
CA ILE A 401 4.74 -48.47 5.60
C ILE A 401 5.24 -47.54 6.71
N PHE A 402 4.63 -47.60 7.90
CA PHE A 402 5.04 -46.75 9.03
C PHE A 402 6.46 -47.06 9.51
N HIS A 403 6.83 -48.33 9.61
CA HIS A 403 8.20 -48.75 9.98
C HIS A 403 9.22 -48.26 8.96
N GLU A 404 8.96 -48.46 7.67
CA GLU A 404 9.81 -47.95 6.60
C GLU A 404 9.90 -46.43 6.64
N PHE A 405 8.80 -45.72 6.89
CA PHE A 405 8.79 -44.27 7.09
C PHE A 405 9.73 -43.84 8.23
N VAL A 406 9.65 -44.48 9.41
CA VAL A 406 10.53 -44.16 10.54
C VAL A 406 12.00 -44.39 10.16
N ILE A 407 12.30 -45.48 9.48
CA ILE A 407 13.67 -45.78 9.01
C ILE A 407 14.15 -44.71 8.01
N TYR A 408 13.35 -44.41 6.99
CA TYR A 408 13.71 -43.41 5.98
C TYR A 408 13.88 -42.01 6.58
N ARG A 409 13.00 -41.62 7.51
CA ARG A 409 13.08 -40.34 8.23
C ARG A 409 14.39 -40.21 9.00
N ASN A 410 14.80 -41.28 9.68
CA ASN A 410 16.06 -41.29 10.45
C ASN A 410 17.30 -41.26 9.53
N ILE A 411 17.22 -41.91 8.36
CA ILE A 411 18.32 -41.96 7.38
C ILE A 411 18.49 -40.62 6.64
N LEU A 412 17.39 -40.00 6.19
CA LEU A 412 17.39 -38.76 5.43
C LEU A 412 17.63 -37.50 6.30
N LYS A 413 17.72 -37.67 7.63
CA LYS A 413 17.90 -36.66 8.70
C LYS A 413 16.70 -35.69 8.84
N PRO A 414 16.23 -35.40 10.07
CA PRO A 414 15.02 -34.59 10.32
C PRO A 414 15.04 -33.17 9.73
N ASP A 415 16.18 -32.48 9.78
CA ASP A 415 16.24 -31.05 9.39
C ASP A 415 15.96 -30.81 7.90
N VAL A 416 16.24 -31.80 7.04
CA VAL A 416 15.98 -31.73 5.59
C VAL A 416 14.50 -32.01 5.26
N LEU A 417 13.82 -32.76 6.13
CA LEU A 417 12.46 -33.25 5.97
C LEU A 417 11.41 -32.50 6.80
N SER A 418 11.83 -31.61 7.70
CA SER A 418 10.95 -30.88 8.63
C SER A 418 9.82 -30.16 7.86
N GLY A 419 8.57 -30.54 8.18
CA GLY A 419 7.35 -30.03 7.55
C GLY A 419 6.89 -30.80 6.30
N ARG A 420 7.59 -31.87 5.90
CA ARG A 420 7.30 -32.72 4.73
C ARG A 420 7.22 -34.20 5.06
N GLU A 421 7.00 -34.55 6.32
CA GLU A 421 6.85 -35.93 6.79
C GLU A 421 5.70 -36.65 6.06
N ALA A 422 4.63 -35.93 5.74
CA ALA A 422 3.52 -36.43 4.93
C ALA A 422 3.94 -36.82 3.51
N GLU A 423 4.81 -36.04 2.86
CA GLU A 423 5.32 -36.36 1.52
C GLU A 423 6.21 -37.62 1.55
N LEU A 424 7.07 -37.73 2.58
CA LEU A 424 7.87 -38.94 2.77
C LEU A 424 6.97 -40.16 3.01
N PHE A 425 6.00 -40.07 3.92
CA PHE A 425 5.08 -41.18 4.18
C PHE A 425 4.29 -41.57 2.92
N ALA A 426 3.89 -40.59 2.10
CA ALA A 426 3.23 -40.83 0.82
C ALA A 426 4.15 -41.55 -0.18
N MET A 427 5.43 -41.19 -0.25
CA MET A 427 6.41 -41.91 -1.08
C MET A 427 6.69 -43.33 -0.59
N ILE A 428 6.74 -43.55 0.73
CA ILE A 428 6.86 -44.91 1.29
C ILE A 428 5.59 -45.72 1.07
N THR A 429 4.42 -45.08 1.11
CA THR A 429 3.14 -45.68 0.71
C THR A 429 3.18 -46.09 -0.76
N TYR A 430 3.67 -45.21 -1.65
CA TYR A 430 3.87 -45.51 -3.06
C TYR A 430 4.80 -46.71 -3.28
N LYS A 431 5.94 -46.75 -2.58
CA LYS A 431 6.89 -47.87 -2.61
C LYS A 431 6.25 -49.19 -2.21
N ASN A 432 5.37 -49.19 -1.21
CA ASN A 432 4.74 -50.40 -0.68
C ASN A 432 3.57 -50.88 -1.55
N ILE A 433 2.83 -49.97 -2.18
CA ILE A 433 1.70 -50.30 -3.06
C ILE A 433 2.17 -50.67 -4.48
N ASP A 434 3.14 -49.94 -5.02
CA ASP A 434 3.71 -50.18 -6.36
C ASP A 434 5.25 -50.20 -6.34
N PRO A 435 5.85 -51.27 -5.77
CA PRO A 435 7.30 -51.39 -5.64
C PRO A 435 8.03 -51.47 -6.98
N GLU A 436 7.37 -51.99 -8.03
CA GLU A 436 7.97 -52.09 -9.36
C GLU A 436 8.15 -50.70 -9.98
N ASP A 437 7.11 -49.85 -9.94
CA ASP A 437 7.23 -48.50 -10.47
C ASP A 437 8.14 -47.62 -9.60
N PHE A 438 8.10 -47.75 -8.27
CA PHE A 438 9.01 -47.04 -7.38
C PHE A 438 10.49 -47.33 -7.71
N ASN A 439 10.84 -48.58 -8.01
CA ASN A 439 12.22 -48.93 -8.40
C ASN A 439 12.64 -48.27 -9.73
N LYS A 440 11.71 -48.12 -10.69
CA LYS A 440 11.97 -47.46 -11.98
C LYS A 440 12.26 -45.96 -11.82
N LEU A 441 11.80 -45.32 -10.75
CA LEU A 441 12.08 -43.90 -10.47
C LEU A 441 13.59 -43.60 -10.38
N ASN A 442 14.39 -44.52 -9.85
CA ASN A 442 15.85 -44.39 -9.77
C ASN A 442 16.51 -44.30 -11.15
N SER A 443 15.90 -44.94 -12.16
CA SER A 443 16.35 -44.94 -13.55
C SER A 443 15.66 -43.86 -14.39
N LYS A 444 14.88 -42.96 -13.79
CA LYS A 444 14.05 -41.95 -14.49
C LYS A 444 13.09 -42.60 -15.49
N GLU A 445 12.47 -43.70 -15.06
CA GLU A 445 11.48 -44.46 -15.82
C GLU A 445 10.25 -44.72 -14.94
N GLY A 446 9.19 -45.29 -15.53
CA GLY A 446 7.96 -45.62 -14.82
C GLY A 446 6.82 -44.63 -15.05
N LYS A 447 5.60 -45.02 -14.64
CA LYS A 447 4.38 -44.23 -14.82
C LYS A 447 4.41 -42.94 -13.98
N LEU A 448 4.90 -42.98 -12.74
CA LEU A 448 4.99 -41.78 -11.91
C LEU A 448 6.03 -40.80 -12.46
N TYR A 449 7.20 -41.28 -12.87
CA TYR A 449 8.19 -40.43 -13.53
C TYR A 449 7.62 -39.79 -14.80
N LYS A 450 6.95 -40.57 -15.66
CA LYS A 450 6.35 -40.07 -16.89
C LYS A 450 5.31 -38.98 -16.62
N LEU A 451 4.43 -39.18 -15.64
CA LEU A 451 3.46 -38.18 -15.19
C LEU A 451 4.14 -36.86 -14.79
N ILE A 452 5.21 -36.95 -13.99
CA ILE A 452 5.95 -35.78 -13.52
C ILE A 452 6.71 -35.10 -14.65
N ASN A 453 7.37 -35.86 -15.52
CA ASN A 453 8.16 -35.35 -16.63
C ASN A 453 7.29 -34.70 -17.73
N ASP A 454 6.05 -35.16 -17.90
CA ASP A 454 5.08 -34.57 -18.84
C ASP A 454 4.50 -33.23 -18.36
N LYS A 455 4.89 -32.72 -17.18
CA LYS A 455 4.53 -31.39 -16.67
C LYS A 455 4.67 -30.27 -17.71
N LYS A 456 5.77 -30.27 -18.48
CA LYS A 456 5.98 -29.25 -19.54
C LYS A 456 4.88 -29.27 -20.59
N LYS A 457 4.35 -30.45 -20.93
CA LYS A 457 3.24 -30.58 -21.89
C LYS A 457 1.94 -30.04 -21.31
N TYR A 458 1.68 -30.26 -20.01
CA TYR A 458 0.50 -29.73 -19.32
C TYR A 458 0.51 -28.19 -19.29
N ILE A 459 1.66 -27.62 -18.92
CA ILE A 459 1.90 -26.17 -18.94
C ILE A 459 1.67 -25.60 -20.35
N GLN A 460 2.24 -26.20 -21.39
CA GLN A 460 2.05 -25.74 -22.78
C GLN A 460 0.57 -25.74 -23.22
N LYS A 461 -0.23 -26.72 -22.77
CA LYS A 461 -1.67 -26.77 -23.05
C LYS A 461 -2.46 -25.66 -22.34
N LEU A 462 -2.08 -25.31 -21.11
CA LEU A 462 -2.69 -24.18 -20.39
C LEU A 462 -2.28 -22.84 -21.05
N ILE A 463 -1.00 -22.68 -21.37
CA ILE A 463 -0.48 -21.49 -22.06
C ILE A 463 -1.13 -21.29 -23.43
N SER A 464 -1.35 -22.35 -24.21
CA SER A 464 -2.03 -22.25 -25.50
C SER A 464 -3.49 -21.83 -25.34
N THR A 465 -4.18 -22.31 -24.31
CA THR A 465 -5.55 -21.91 -23.97
C THR A 465 -5.63 -20.42 -23.60
N ILE A 466 -4.70 -19.93 -22.77
CA ILE A 466 -4.62 -18.50 -22.42
C ILE A 466 -4.25 -17.65 -23.63
N SER A 467 -3.28 -18.10 -24.44
CA SER A 467 -2.88 -17.38 -25.65
C SER A 467 -4.06 -17.27 -26.62
N GLY A 468 -4.91 -18.29 -26.73
CA GLY A 468 -6.17 -18.23 -27.47
C GLY A 468 -7.14 -17.18 -26.93
N LYS A 469 -7.32 -17.09 -25.60
CA LYS A 469 -8.14 -16.03 -24.97
C LYS A 469 -7.58 -14.64 -25.26
N THR A 470 -6.26 -14.47 -25.25
CA THR A 470 -5.59 -13.21 -25.58
C THR A 470 -5.87 -12.81 -27.03
N ILE A 471 -5.71 -13.73 -27.99
CA ILE A 471 -6.00 -13.49 -29.41
C ILE A 471 -7.45 -13.03 -29.63
N VAL A 472 -8.42 -13.68 -28.96
CA VAL A 472 -9.84 -13.30 -29.05
C VAL A 472 -10.07 -11.86 -28.56
N LYS A 473 -9.40 -11.44 -27.48
CA LYS A 473 -9.52 -10.07 -26.95
C LYS A 473 -8.78 -9.05 -27.82
N GLU A 474 -7.63 -9.41 -28.38
CA GLU A 474 -6.90 -8.58 -29.34
C GLU A 474 -7.73 -8.34 -30.61
N THR A 475 -8.38 -9.38 -31.14
CA THR A 475 -9.33 -9.24 -32.26
C THR A 475 -10.58 -8.43 -31.89
N GLU A 476 -11.08 -8.50 -30.65
CA GLU A 476 -12.15 -7.62 -30.16
C GLU A 476 -11.71 -6.14 -30.19
N ILE A 477 -10.48 -5.83 -29.78
CA ILE A 477 -9.91 -4.47 -29.87
C ILE A 477 -9.77 -4.01 -31.32
N GLU A 478 -9.26 -4.88 -32.22
CA GLU A 478 -9.14 -4.56 -33.65
C GLU A 478 -10.50 -4.22 -34.27
N ASN A 479 -11.54 -5.00 -33.95
CA ASN A 479 -12.90 -4.76 -34.43
C ASN A 479 -13.51 -3.44 -33.91
N ILE A 480 -13.24 -3.06 -32.65
CA ILE A 480 -13.68 -1.76 -32.10
C ILE A 480 -12.95 -0.60 -32.80
N ASN A 481 -11.65 -0.74 -33.06
CA ASN A 481 -10.84 0.29 -33.70
C ASN A 481 -11.17 0.48 -35.20
N ALA A 482 -11.57 -0.57 -35.90
CA ALA A 482 -11.96 -0.52 -37.32
C ALA A 482 -13.28 0.25 -37.58
N GLY A 483 -14.05 0.59 -36.54
CA GLY A 483 -15.29 1.35 -36.65
C GLY A 483 -15.06 2.84 -36.95
N ASN A 484 -15.37 3.27 -38.17
CA ASN A 484 -15.23 4.65 -38.65
C ASN A 484 -16.30 5.64 -38.14
N ILE A 485 -17.44 5.15 -37.63
CA ILE A 485 -18.53 5.99 -37.11
C ILE A 485 -18.41 6.04 -35.59
N SER A 486 -18.44 7.25 -35.03
CA SER A 486 -18.24 7.48 -33.60
C SER A 486 -19.53 7.62 -32.82
N ASP A 487 -20.68 7.87 -33.44
CA ASP A 487 -21.94 8.11 -32.73
C ASP A 487 -23.11 7.29 -33.32
N ILE A 488 -24.03 6.85 -32.47
CA ILE A 488 -25.28 6.19 -32.86
C ILE A 488 -26.17 7.18 -33.64
N GLU A 489 -26.14 8.47 -33.29
CA GLU A 489 -26.86 9.54 -34.00
C GLU A 489 -26.29 9.79 -35.43
N GLU A 490 -25.04 9.41 -35.69
CA GLU A 490 -24.46 9.38 -37.04
C GLU A 490 -24.81 8.10 -37.80
N LEU A 491 -25.06 7.00 -37.09
CA LEU A 491 -25.38 5.69 -37.67
C LEU A 491 -26.83 5.61 -38.16
N LYS A 492 -27.81 6.10 -37.37
CA LYS A 492 -29.25 6.05 -37.71
C LYS A 492 -29.59 6.68 -39.07
N PRO A 493 -29.08 7.89 -39.43
CA PRO A 493 -29.38 8.52 -40.71
C PRO A 493 -28.94 7.69 -41.92
N ILE A 494 -27.85 6.94 -41.81
CA ILE A 494 -27.35 6.09 -42.91
C ILE A 494 -28.40 5.04 -43.30
N TYR A 495 -29.03 4.42 -42.30
CA TYR A 495 -30.08 3.41 -42.53
C TYR A 495 -31.38 4.06 -42.98
N LEU A 496 -31.75 5.24 -42.46
CA LEU A 496 -32.95 5.97 -42.91
C LEU A 496 -32.83 6.45 -44.36
N ILE A 497 -31.65 6.95 -44.76
CA ILE A 497 -31.37 7.33 -46.15
C ILE A 497 -31.52 6.10 -47.03
N LYS A 498 -30.96 4.94 -46.65
CA LYS A 498 -31.09 3.70 -47.43
C LYS A 498 -32.54 3.23 -47.56
N ILE A 499 -33.34 3.36 -46.49
CA ILE A 499 -34.78 3.08 -46.53
C ILE A 499 -35.47 4.03 -47.51
N SER A 500 -35.13 5.32 -47.50
CA SER A 500 -35.70 6.31 -48.41
C SER A 500 -35.32 6.03 -49.88
N GLU A 501 -34.10 5.55 -50.16
CA GLU A 501 -33.68 5.14 -51.50
C GLU A 501 -34.49 3.94 -52.02
N LYS A 502 -34.68 2.92 -51.17
CA LYS A 502 -35.43 1.71 -51.53
C LYS A 502 -36.91 1.96 -51.69
N ILE A 503 -37.44 2.97 -51.00
CA ILE A 503 -38.83 3.39 -51.07
C ILE A 503 -38.88 4.82 -51.59
N ALA A 504 -38.32 5.03 -52.79
CA ALA A 504 -38.08 6.35 -53.40
C ALA A 504 -39.31 7.29 -53.46
N ASN A 505 -40.51 6.73 -53.39
CA ASN A 505 -41.78 7.44 -53.46
C ASN A 505 -42.40 7.75 -52.07
N ALA A 506 -41.77 7.34 -50.96
CA ALA A 506 -42.28 7.57 -49.63
C ALA A 506 -42.01 9.00 -49.15
N THR A 507 -43.06 9.74 -48.83
CA THR A 507 -42.96 11.02 -48.12
C THR A 507 -43.00 10.84 -46.60
N ASP A 508 -43.69 9.81 -46.12
CA ASP A 508 -43.86 9.51 -44.69
C ASP A 508 -43.95 8.00 -44.46
N LEU A 509 -43.48 7.53 -43.31
CA LEU A 509 -43.67 6.16 -42.83
C LEU A 509 -44.81 6.10 -41.81
N TYR A 510 -45.57 4.99 -41.85
CA TYR A 510 -46.61 4.70 -40.87
C TYR A 510 -46.05 3.78 -39.79
N ILE A 511 -45.69 4.35 -38.64
CA ILE A 511 -45.05 3.68 -37.52
C ILE A 511 -45.84 4.03 -36.24
N ASN A 512 -46.09 3.05 -35.38
CA ASN A 512 -46.84 3.23 -34.11
C ASN A 512 -48.18 3.97 -34.24
N ASN A 513 -48.99 3.59 -35.23
CA ASN A 513 -50.28 4.21 -35.53
C ASN A 513 -50.23 5.72 -35.86
N ARG A 514 -49.05 6.22 -36.25
CA ARG A 514 -48.85 7.62 -36.63
C ARG A 514 -48.15 7.69 -37.98
N ARG A 515 -48.44 8.77 -38.72
CA ARG A 515 -47.72 9.12 -39.95
C ARG A 515 -46.57 10.03 -39.55
N LEU A 516 -45.35 9.60 -39.81
CA LEU A 516 -44.11 10.28 -39.42
C LEU A 516 -43.25 10.57 -40.64
N ARG A 517 -42.71 11.79 -40.73
CA ARG A 517 -41.74 12.13 -41.77
C ARG A 517 -40.40 11.49 -41.44
N PHE A 518 -39.53 11.31 -42.43
CA PHE A 518 -38.19 10.77 -42.22
C PHE A 518 -37.35 11.56 -41.20
N SER A 519 -37.59 12.87 -41.07
CA SER A 519 -36.99 13.73 -40.03
C SER A 519 -37.40 13.36 -38.60
N ASP A 520 -38.57 12.75 -38.44
CA ASP A 520 -39.19 12.48 -37.14
C ASP A 520 -38.93 11.03 -36.67
N LEU A 521 -38.06 10.30 -37.38
CA LEU A 521 -37.76 8.88 -37.14
C LEU A 521 -36.50 8.63 -36.29
N MET A 522 -35.79 9.68 -35.91
CA MET A 522 -34.56 9.60 -35.11
C MET A 522 -34.75 9.11 -33.65
N PRO A 523 -35.88 9.37 -32.96
CA PRO A 523 -36.07 8.90 -31.58
C PRO A 523 -35.97 7.36 -31.46
N ASP A 524 -35.31 6.88 -30.39
CA ASP A 524 -34.99 5.45 -30.20
C ASP A 524 -36.23 4.55 -30.20
N ASP A 525 -37.30 4.97 -29.54
CA ASP A 525 -38.56 4.25 -29.44
C ASP A 525 -39.25 4.04 -30.80
N ILE A 526 -38.99 4.94 -31.75
CA ILE A 526 -39.49 4.87 -33.12
C ILE A 526 -38.53 4.04 -33.97
N PHE A 527 -37.23 4.24 -33.82
CA PHE A 527 -36.19 3.54 -34.58
C PHE A 527 -36.14 2.04 -34.26
N ASP A 528 -36.42 1.63 -33.02
CA ASP A 528 -36.52 0.22 -32.63
C ASP A 528 -37.65 -0.52 -33.38
N VAL A 529 -38.74 0.17 -33.68
CA VAL A 529 -39.83 -0.38 -34.50
C VAL A 529 -39.38 -0.54 -35.95
N ILE A 530 -38.54 0.38 -36.45
CA ILE A 530 -37.94 0.30 -37.79
C ILE A 530 -37.03 -0.92 -37.90
N ILE A 531 -36.15 -1.16 -36.92
CA ILE A 531 -35.21 -2.29 -36.91
C ILE A 531 -35.94 -3.65 -36.98
N ASN A 532 -37.09 -3.75 -36.34
CA ASN A 532 -37.87 -4.99 -36.27
C ASN A 532 -38.92 -5.11 -37.40
N SER A 533 -38.97 -4.17 -38.35
CA SER A 533 -39.97 -4.17 -39.42
C SER A 533 -39.63 -5.15 -40.54
N THR A 534 -40.56 -6.08 -40.82
CA THR A 534 -40.48 -7.01 -41.96
C THR A 534 -40.96 -6.40 -43.28
N SER A 535 -41.70 -5.31 -43.21
CA SER A 535 -42.14 -4.47 -44.33
C SER A 535 -42.43 -3.06 -43.82
N PHE A 536 -42.31 -2.05 -44.66
CA PHE A 536 -42.59 -0.66 -44.29
C PHE A 536 -43.91 -0.19 -44.90
N LYS A 537 -44.83 0.29 -44.05
CA LYS A 537 -46.02 1.01 -44.52
C LYS A 537 -45.65 2.47 -44.76
N TYR A 538 -45.98 3.01 -45.92
CA TYR A 538 -45.58 4.36 -46.31
C TYR A 538 -46.67 5.10 -47.09
N TYR A 539 -46.57 6.42 -47.13
CA TYR A 539 -47.46 7.29 -47.91
C TYR A 539 -46.67 7.97 -49.03
N GLN A 540 -47.31 8.17 -50.17
CA GLN A 540 -46.77 8.93 -51.31
C GLN A 540 -47.67 10.16 -51.55
N ASN A 541 -47.08 11.36 -51.60
CA ASN A 541 -47.76 12.62 -51.94
C ASN A 541 -49.07 12.89 -51.17
N GLY A 542 -49.19 12.39 -49.94
CA GLY A 542 -50.39 12.59 -49.11
C GLY A 542 -51.62 11.74 -49.44
N SER A 543 -51.55 10.81 -50.39
CA SER A 543 -52.67 9.95 -50.80
C SER A 543 -52.36 8.45 -50.67
N GLY A 544 -53.20 7.72 -49.93
CA GLY A 544 -53.17 6.25 -49.81
C GLY A 544 -52.01 5.68 -49.00
N ALA A 545 -52.29 4.68 -48.14
CA ALA A 545 -51.25 3.92 -47.43
C ALA A 545 -50.80 2.73 -48.28
N TYR A 546 -49.51 2.64 -48.58
CA TYR A 546 -48.88 1.55 -49.32
C TYR A 546 -48.02 0.71 -48.39
N THR A 547 -47.71 -0.53 -48.78
CA THR A 547 -46.79 -1.42 -48.05
C THR A 547 -45.64 -1.79 -48.98
N SER A 548 -44.40 -1.66 -48.50
CA SER A 548 -43.21 -2.07 -49.25
C SER A 548 -42.97 -3.58 -49.13
N ASN A 549 -42.26 -4.16 -50.10
CA ASN A 549 -41.73 -5.52 -50.02
C ASN A 549 -40.28 -5.53 -49.49
N VAL A 550 -39.88 -4.50 -48.74
CA VAL A 550 -38.51 -4.32 -48.24
C VAL A 550 -38.53 -4.45 -46.72
N SER A 551 -37.76 -5.38 -46.18
CA SER A 551 -37.56 -5.53 -44.74
C SER A 551 -36.35 -4.72 -44.27
N PHE A 552 -36.25 -4.44 -42.97
CA PHE A 552 -35.05 -3.81 -42.42
C PHE A 552 -33.80 -4.69 -42.60
N LYS A 553 -33.95 -6.01 -42.60
CA LYS A 553 -32.84 -6.95 -42.83
C LYS A 553 -32.24 -6.82 -44.23
N ASP A 554 -33.06 -6.50 -45.24
CA ASP A 554 -32.59 -6.24 -46.60
C ASP A 554 -31.79 -4.93 -46.66
N ILE A 555 -32.21 -3.92 -45.90
CA ILE A 555 -31.48 -2.66 -45.73
C ILE A 555 -30.15 -2.89 -45.03
N GLU A 556 -30.16 -3.67 -43.95
CA GLU A 556 -29.00 -3.97 -43.12
C GLU A 556 -27.87 -4.62 -43.94
N ASN A 557 -28.19 -5.67 -44.70
CA ASN A 557 -27.22 -6.35 -45.56
C ASN A 557 -26.65 -5.46 -46.67
N GLU A 558 -27.42 -4.48 -47.16
CA GLU A 558 -26.94 -3.54 -48.19
C GLU A 558 -26.08 -2.41 -47.63
N VAL A 559 -26.36 -1.95 -46.40
CA VAL A 559 -25.56 -0.92 -45.72
C VAL A 559 -24.25 -1.52 -45.22
N ASN A 560 -24.28 -2.74 -44.66
CA ASN A 560 -23.09 -3.48 -44.28
C ASN A 560 -23.35 -4.99 -44.35
N PRO A 561 -22.67 -5.73 -45.25
CA PRO A 561 -22.88 -7.17 -45.42
C PRO A 561 -22.29 -8.02 -44.29
N ASP A 562 -21.33 -7.49 -43.53
CA ASP A 562 -20.55 -8.23 -42.53
C ASP A 562 -21.11 -8.05 -41.10
N LEU A 563 -21.72 -6.89 -40.80
CA LEU A 563 -22.18 -6.53 -39.46
C LEU A 563 -23.60 -5.96 -39.46
N THR A 564 -24.43 -6.49 -38.58
CA THR A 564 -25.78 -5.98 -38.31
C THR A 564 -25.75 -4.59 -37.66
N TYR A 565 -26.84 -3.83 -37.78
CA TYR A 565 -27.05 -2.56 -37.10
C TYR A 565 -26.81 -2.70 -35.60
N LYS A 566 -27.36 -3.74 -34.96
CA LYS A 566 -27.17 -3.98 -33.51
C LYS A 566 -25.71 -4.24 -33.13
N GLN A 567 -24.98 -5.03 -33.92
CA GLN A 567 -23.54 -5.24 -33.69
C GLN A 567 -22.74 -3.95 -33.85
N ARG A 568 -23.11 -3.10 -34.82
CA ARG A 568 -22.45 -1.81 -35.04
C ARG A 568 -22.73 -0.81 -33.91
N VAL A 569 -23.96 -0.78 -33.37
CA VAL A 569 -24.30 -0.02 -32.16
C VAL A 569 -23.43 -0.49 -30.99
N GLN A 570 -23.32 -1.81 -30.78
CA GLN A 570 -22.51 -2.37 -29.70
C GLN A 570 -21.01 -2.02 -29.82
N LEU A 571 -20.46 -1.95 -31.03
CA LEU A 571 -19.08 -1.49 -31.26
C LEU A 571 -18.89 -0.01 -30.89
N ILE A 572 -19.87 0.84 -31.19
CA ILE A 572 -19.85 2.27 -30.85
C ILE A 572 -19.95 2.46 -29.33
N GLU A 573 -20.87 1.76 -28.67
CA GLU A 573 -20.99 1.78 -27.21
C GLU A 573 -19.71 1.29 -26.51
N ASN A 574 -19.08 0.23 -27.04
CA ASN A 574 -17.80 -0.26 -26.52
C ASN A 574 -16.67 0.79 -26.66
N LYS A 575 -16.68 1.59 -27.73
CA LYS A 575 -15.71 2.69 -27.94
C LYS A 575 -15.87 3.81 -26.90
N HIS A 576 -17.11 4.13 -26.53
CA HIS A 576 -17.41 5.16 -25.51
C HIS A 576 -17.22 4.68 -24.06
N ASN A 577 -17.43 3.39 -23.79
CA ASN A 577 -17.41 2.84 -22.42
C ASN A 577 -16.03 2.37 -21.94
N ASN A 578 -14.92 2.91 -22.47
CA ASN A 578 -13.55 2.50 -22.13
C ASN A 578 -13.31 0.98 -22.25
N ARG A 579 -14.07 0.27 -23.10
CA ARG A 579 -13.96 -1.20 -23.24
C ARG A 579 -12.57 -1.62 -23.70
N ILE A 580 -11.93 -0.81 -24.55
CA ILE A 580 -10.54 -1.03 -24.97
C ILE A 580 -9.60 -1.02 -23.77
N THR A 581 -9.72 -0.06 -22.86
CA THR A 581 -8.90 0.01 -21.63
C THR A 581 -9.15 -1.18 -20.72
N ILE A 582 -10.40 -1.65 -20.62
CA ILE A 582 -10.75 -2.87 -19.85
C ILE A 582 -10.13 -4.11 -20.50
N LEU A 583 -10.26 -4.27 -21.82
CA LEU A 583 -9.68 -5.38 -22.57
C LEU A 583 -8.14 -5.39 -22.49
N GLN A 584 -7.50 -4.22 -22.52
CA GLN A 584 -6.06 -4.08 -22.31
C GLN A 584 -5.64 -4.54 -20.91
N LYS A 585 -6.36 -4.12 -19.85
CA LYS A 585 -6.14 -4.61 -18.48
C LYS A 585 -6.35 -6.13 -18.36
N GLU A 586 -7.38 -6.67 -19.02
CA GLU A 586 -7.62 -8.11 -19.06
C GLU A 586 -6.49 -8.87 -19.80
N ILE A 587 -5.97 -8.31 -20.89
CA ILE A 587 -4.82 -8.87 -21.61
C ILE A 587 -3.56 -8.83 -20.74
N GLU A 588 -3.31 -7.73 -20.00
CA GLU A 588 -2.20 -7.65 -19.04
C GLU A 588 -2.35 -8.71 -17.93
N LYS A 589 -3.57 -8.89 -17.41
CA LYS A 589 -3.86 -9.94 -16.43
C LYS A 589 -3.59 -11.33 -17.00
N LEU A 590 -4.02 -11.62 -18.24
CA LEU A 590 -3.76 -12.89 -18.93
C LEU A 590 -2.26 -13.11 -19.21
N LYS A 591 -1.51 -12.05 -19.54
CA LYS A 591 -0.05 -12.11 -19.72
C LYS A 591 0.66 -12.42 -18.40
N LYS A 592 0.21 -11.83 -17.30
CA LYS A 592 0.71 -12.14 -15.95
C LYS A 592 0.39 -13.59 -15.55
N GLU A 593 -0.85 -14.02 -15.76
CA GLU A 593 -1.30 -15.40 -15.50
C GLU A 593 -0.48 -16.42 -16.31
N LYS A 594 -0.14 -16.11 -17.56
CA LYS A 594 0.75 -16.94 -18.39
C LYS A 594 2.15 -17.11 -17.76
N GLY A 595 2.74 -16.05 -17.22
CA GLY A 595 4.02 -16.12 -16.51
C GLY A 595 3.94 -16.89 -15.17
N GLU A 596 2.80 -16.82 -14.48
CA GLU A 596 2.57 -17.58 -13.26
C GLU A 596 2.43 -19.09 -13.54
N ILE A 597 1.72 -19.48 -14.61
CA ILE A 597 1.50 -20.89 -15.00
C ILE A 597 2.80 -21.63 -15.33
N GLU A 598 3.78 -20.95 -15.92
CA GLU A 598 5.10 -21.53 -16.15
C GLU A 598 5.79 -21.98 -14.86
N ASN A 599 5.35 -21.43 -13.73
CA ASN A 599 5.91 -21.68 -12.43
C ASN A 599 5.10 -22.62 -11.53
N TRP A 600 3.90 -23.00 -11.91
CA TRP A 600 3.02 -23.85 -11.11
C TRP A 600 3.59 -25.24 -10.81
N ASP A 601 3.26 -25.78 -9.64
CA ASP A 601 3.46 -27.20 -9.30
C ASP A 601 2.39 -28.09 -9.94
N LEU A 602 2.58 -29.41 -9.90
CA LEU A 602 1.61 -30.36 -10.44
C LEU A 602 0.25 -30.23 -9.77
N LYS A 603 0.18 -30.00 -8.46
CA LYS A 603 -1.09 -29.84 -7.73
C LYS A 603 -1.90 -28.67 -8.28
N GLN A 604 -1.28 -27.53 -8.54
CA GLN A 604 -1.89 -26.34 -9.13
C GLN A 604 -2.34 -26.61 -10.56
N ILE A 605 -1.47 -27.21 -11.38
CA ILE A 605 -1.80 -27.58 -12.76
C ILE A 605 -3.03 -28.51 -12.78
N PHE A 606 -3.06 -29.48 -11.88
CA PHE A 606 -4.09 -30.50 -11.75
C PHE A 606 -5.45 -29.99 -11.28
N LYS A 607 -5.52 -28.78 -10.70
CA LYS A 607 -6.80 -28.10 -10.43
C LYS A 607 -7.43 -27.49 -11.67
N GLU A 608 -6.62 -27.10 -12.66
CA GLU A 608 -7.08 -26.36 -13.85
C GLU A 608 -7.27 -27.25 -15.08
N ILE A 609 -6.72 -28.47 -15.09
CA ILE A 609 -6.86 -29.42 -16.20
C ILE A 609 -7.76 -30.60 -15.85
N GLU A 610 -8.46 -31.12 -16.85
CA GLU A 610 -9.24 -32.35 -16.72
C GLU A 610 -8.29 -33.55 -16.50
N ILE A 611 -8.15 -33.97 -15.25
CA ILE A 611 -7.05 -34.84 -14.82
C ILE A 611 -7.22 -36.33 -15.13
N ASN A 612 -8.47 -36.78 -15.30
CA ASN A 612 -8.78 -38.19 -15.53
C ASN A 612 -8.02 -38.75 -16.75
N GLN A 613 -7.80 -37.93 -17.78
CA GLN A 613 -7.05 -38.34 -18.98
C GLN A 613 -5.57 -38.65 -18.71
N TYR A 614 -4.99 -38.11 -17.63
CA TYR A 614 -3.56 -38.24 -17.30
C TYR A 614 -3.29 -39.25 -16.17
N LEU A 615 -4.29 -39.56 -15.33
CA LEU A 615 -4.17 -40.50 -14.20
C LEU A 615 -4.68 -41.93 -14.51
N ASN A 616 -4.89 -42.28 -15.79
CA ASN A 616 -5.39 -43.59 -16.19
C ASN A 616 -4.53 -44.76 -15.65
N ASP A 617 -3.21 -44.59 -15.63
CA ASP A 617 -2.26 -45.60 -15.12
C ASP A 617 -2.34 -45.82 -13.59
N PHE A 618 -3.07 -44.95 -12.87
CA PHE A 618 -3.34 -45.01 -11.43
C PHE A 618 -4.82 -45.28 -11.11
N SER A 619 -5.67 -45.50 -12.12
CA SER A 619 -7.12 -45.65 -11.97
C SER A 619 -7.55 -46.75 -11.00
N ASN A 620 -6.73 -47.79 -10.86
CA ASN A 620 -7.00 -48.96 -10.01
C ASN A 620 -6.70 -48.75 -8.52
N ASN A 621 -6.20 -47.58 -8.10
CA ASN A 621 -5.87 -47.31 -6.69
C ASN A 621 -6.29 -45.89 -6.29
N GLY A 622 -7.31 -45.78 -5.43
CA GLY A 622 -7.88 -44.49 -5.01
C GLY A 622 -6.90 -43.67 -4.17
N LEU A 623 -6.17 -44.35 -3.27
CA LEU A 623 -5.18 -43.71 -2.41
C LEU A 623 -4.05 -43.04 -3.21
N LEU A 624 -3.44 -43.75 -4.16
CA LEU A 624 -2.34 -43.19 -4.95
C LEU A 624 -2.78 -41.99 -5.79
N ARG A 625 -3.99 -42.02 -6.35
CA ARG A 625 -4.56 -40.85 -7.03
C ARG A 625 -4.69 -39.68 -6.08
N ASN A 626 -5.23 -39.90 -4.88
CA ASN A 626 -5.37 -38.83 -3.90
C ASN A 626 -4.02 -38.23 -3.48
N LEU A 627 -3.02 -39.07 -3.20
CA LEU A 627 -1.67 -38.63 -2.82
C LEU A 627 -1.01 -37.76 -3.90
N ILE A 628 -1.24 -38.07 -5.19
CA ILE A 628 -0.76 -37.27 -6.31
C ILE A 628 -1.56 -35.96 -6.44
N LEU A 629 -2.89 -36.02 -6.38
CA LEU A 629 -3.78 -34.86 -6.54
C LEU A 629 -3.58 -33.81 -5.44
N GLU A 630 -3.40 -34.27 -4.20
CA GLU A 630 -3.16 -33.40 -3.05
C GLU A 630 -1.70 -32.96 -2.93
N GLY A 631 -0.81 -33.39 -3.84
CA GLY A 631 0.58 -32.96 -3.92
C GLY A 631 1.50 -33.58 -2.85
N TYR A 632 1.04 -34.64 -2.16
CA TYR A 632 1.89 -35.41 -1.26
C TYR A 632 2.96 -36.21 -2.02
N ILE A 633 2.62 -36.67 -3.23
CA ILE A 633 3.58 -37.16 -4.23
C ILE A 633 3.74 -36.08 -5.29
N ASN A 634 4.91 -35.47 -5.37
CA ASN A 634 5.18 -34.30 -6.21
C ASN A 634 6.52 -34.41 -6.95
N GLU A 635 6.91 -33.33 -7.65
CA GLU A 635 8.10 -33.27 -8.49
C GLU A 635 9.42 -33.46 -7.73
N ASN A 636 9.40 -33.33 -6.40
CA ASN A 636 10.57 -33.53 -5.54
C ASN A 636 10.76 -34.99 -5.12
N TYR A 637 10.10 -35.96 -5.80
CA TYR A 637 10.19 -37.39 -5.48
C TYR A 637 11.63 -37.92 -5.30
N ASN A 638 12.60 -37.33 -6.03
CA ASN A 638 14.02 -37.70 -5.96
C ASN A 638 14.63 -37.55 -4.55
N ASP A 639 14.13 -36.59 -3.76
CA ASP A 639 14.61 -36.33 -2.40
C ASP A 639 14.27 -37.47 -1.42
N TYR A 640 13.29 -38.30 -1.77
CA TYR A 640 12.82 -39.40 -0.92
C TYR A 640 13.38 -40.77 -1.33
N ILE A 641 14.01 -40.87 -2.51
CA ILE A 641 14.56 -42.13 -3.03
C ILE A 641 16.09 -42.16 -3.05
N SER A 642 16.76 -41.02 -2.85
CA SER A 642 18.21 -40.89 -2.89
C SER A 642 18.77 -40.21 -1.64
N LEU A 643 19.95 -40.64 -1.20
CA LEU A 643 20.67 -40.00 -0.11
C LEU A 643 21.35 -38.74 -0.60
N PHE A 644 21.03 -37.60 0.00
CA PHE A 644 21.75 -36.36 -0.27
C PHE A 644 23.17 -36.44 0.33
N HIS A 645 24.18 -36.26 -0.52
CA HIS A 645 25.57 -36.15 -0.10
C HIS A 645 26.01 -34.69 -0.20
N GLU A 646 26.48 -34.12 0.92
CA GLU A 646 27.01 -32.76 1.01
C GLU A 646 28.37 -32.63 0.31
N ILE A 647 28.39 -32.77 -1.02
CA ILE A 647 29.60 -32.60 -1.85
C ILE A 647 29.51 -31.30 -2.65
N SER A 648 28.45 -31.11 -3.44
CA SER A 648 28.27 -29.91 -4.26
C SER A 648 27.47 -28.81 -3.58
N LEU A 649 26.61 -29.16 -2.62
CA LEU A 649 25.72 -28.26 -1.88
C LEU A 649 25.72 -28.66 -0.41
N THR A 650 25.52 -27.70 0.50
CA THR A 650 25.17 -28.02 1.90
C THR A 650 23.70 -28.40 2.03
N LYS A 651 23.27 -28.89 3.21
CA LYS A 651 21.85 -29.15 3.46
C LYS A 651 21.02 -27.88 3.30
N GLU A 652 21.59 -26.77 3.75
CA GLU A 652 21.00 -25.45 3.73
C GLU A 652 20.80 -24.98 2.29
N ASP A 653 21.84 -25.09 1.46
CA ASP A 653 21.76 -24.75 0.03
C ASP A 653 20.75 -25.65 -0.70
N LYS A 654 20.71 -26.94 -0.37
CA LYS A 654 19.79 -27.89 -0.99
C LYS A 654 18.34 -27.60 -0.62
N LYS A 655 18.08 -27.23 0.64
CA LYS A 655 16.77 -26.79 1.11
C LYS A 655 16.33 -25.50 0.39
N PHE A 656 17.23 -24.54 0.21
CA PHE A 656 16.95 -23.32 -0.56
C PHE A 656 16.65 -23.63 -2.03
N GLU A 657 17.49 -24.43 -2.70
CA GLU A 657 17.27 -24.90 -4.09
C GLU A 657 15.85 -25.46 -4.26
N ARG A 658 15.45 -26.34 -3.33
CA ARG A 658 14.15 -27.00 -3.34
C ARG A 658 13.01 -26.02 -3.10
N ASN A 659 13.16 -25.09 -2.16
CA ASN A 659 12.11 -24.13 -1.81
C ASN A 659 11.87 -23.13 -2.95
N VAL A 660 12.93 -22.68 -3.61
CA VAL A 660 12.83 -21.92 -4.86
C VAL A 660 12.06 -22.69 -5.94
N LYS A 661 12.37 -23.98 -6.12
CA LYS A 661 11.71 -24.84 -7.13
C LYS A 661 10.24 -25.12 -6.80
N SER A 662 9.91 -25.22 -5.52
CA SER A 662 8.55 -25.52 -5.04
C SER A 662 7.70 -24.29 -4.72
N GLY A 663 8.21 -23.07 -4.91
CA GLY A 663 7.43 -21.86 -4.65
C GLY A 663 7.30 -21.51 -3.17
N ILE A 664 8.11 -22.12 -2.30
CA ILE A 664 8.16 -21.81 -0.87
C ILE A 664 9.23 -20.75 -0.63
N ASN A 665 8.86 -19.69 0.07
CA ASN A 665 9.77 -18.60 0.38
C ASN A 665 10.56 -18.90 1.65
N GLU A 666 11.88 -18.81 1.54
CA GLU A 666 12.73 -18.63 2.70
C GLU A 666 12.84 -17.15 3.05
N GLY A 667 13.19 -16.84 4.29
CA GLY A 667 13.53 -15.47 4.67
C GLY A 667 14.73 -14.96 3.85
N PHE A 668 14.79 -13.65 3.60
CA PHE A 668 15.83 -13.05 2.75
C PHE A 668 17.26 -13.27 3.27
N GLU A 669 17.41 -13.51 4.58
CA GLU A 669 18.69 -13.73 5.27
C GLU A 669 19.10 -15.21 5.38
N TYR A 670 18.35 -16.12 4.75
CA TYR A 670 18.65 -17.55 4.76
C TYR A 670 20.09 -17.80 4.28
N LYS A 671 20.88 -18.52 5.08
CA LYS A 671 22.33 -18.65 4.84
C LYS A 671 22.65 -19.65 3.74
N LEU A 672 23.45 -19.20 2.77
CA LEU A 672 23.94 -20.01 1.66
C LEU A 672 25.48 -20.09 1.71
N THR A 673 26.03 -21.23 1.31
CA THR A 673 27.48 -21.48 1.33
C THR A 673 28.03 -21.79 -0.05
N HIS A 674 27.51 -22.81 -0.74
CA HIS A 674 28.01 -23.23 -2.07
C HIS A 674 27.23 -22.55 -3.20
N ILE A 675 27.21 -21.22 -3.19
CA ILE A 675 26.38 -20.39 -4.08
C ILE A 675 26.73 -20.59 -5.57
N ASP A 676 28.02 -20.75 -5.91
CA ASP A 676 28.44 -21.00 -7.29
C ASP A 676 27.84 -22.28 -7.87
N ASN A 677 27.84 -23.36 -7.09
CA ASN A 677 27.25 -24.63 -7.52
C ASN A 677 25.74 -24.49 -7.64
N LEU A 678 25.10 -23.81 -6.68
CA LEU A 678 23.68 -23.54 -6.67
C LEU A 678 23.22 -22.80 -7.95
N ILE A 679 23.91 -21.72 -8.33
CA ILE A 679 23.60 -20.93 -9.53
C ILE A 679 23.88 -21.72 -10.81
N ASN A 680 25.06 -22.33 -10.92
CA ASN A 680 25.52 -22.90 -12.20
C ASN A 680 24.91 -24.27 -12.53
N SER A 681 24.69 -25.12 -11.52
CA SER A 681 24.38 -26.54 -11.73
C SER A 681 22.99 -26.93 -11.28
N HIS A 682 22.31 -26.09 -10.50
CA HIS A 682 21.08 -26.47 -9.81
C HIS A 682 19.88 -25.57 -10.12
N LEU A 683 20.09 -24.28 -10.40
CA LEU A 683 19.02 -23.31 -10.72
C LEU A 683 19.07 -22.86 -12.19
N GLU A 684 18.03 -23.23 -12.95
CA GLU A 684 17.78 -22.68 -14.29
C GLU A 684 17.34 -21.21 -14.24
N LEU A 685 17.57 -20.46 -15.31
CA LEU A 685 17.24 -19.03 -15.43
C LEU A 685 15.80 -18.67 -15.03
N LYS A 686 14.81 -19.51 -15.38
CA LYS A 686 13.40 -19.28 -15.05
C LYS A 686 13.12 -19.15 -13.55
N TYR A 687 13.96 -19.72 -12.69
CA TYR A 687 13.78 -19.62 -11.24
C TYR A 687 14.21 -18.26 -10.68
N PHE A 688 15.04 -17.51 -11.40
CA PHE A 688 15.47 -16.16 -11.01
C PHE A 688 14.40 -15.09 -11.26
N GLU A 689 13.28 -15.47 -11.90
CA GLU A 689 12.08 -14.63 -12.07
C GLU A 689 11.04 -14.83 -10.95
N ARG A 690 11.31 -15.73 -9.99
CA ARG A 690 10.39 -16.06 -8.90
C ARG A 690 10.70 -15.25 -7.66
N GLU A 691 9.66 -14.82 -6.93
CA GLU A 691 9.82 -14.15 -5.63
C GLU A 691 10.55 -15.01 -4.58
N THR A 692 10.54 -16.33 -4.72
CA THR A 692 11.24 -17.26 -3.82
C THR A 692 12.75 -17.23 -3.95
N ILE A 693 13.29 -16.69 -5.06
CA ILE A 693 14.74 -16.58 -5.26
C ILE A 693 15.36 -15.47 -4.39
N LEU A 694 14.54 -14.57 -3.87
CA LEU A 694 14.98 -13.37 -3.18
C LEU A 694 15.76 -13.73 -1.90
N ASN A 695 17.08 -13.62 -1.98
CA ASN A 695 18.01 -13.93 -0.90
C ASN A 695 19.23 -13.01 -0.99
N PHE A 696 19.66 -12.46 0.14
CA PHE A 696 20.74 -11.48 0.19
C PHE A 696 22.11 -12.09 -0.10
N ASP A 697 22.41 -13.28 0.43
CA ASP A 697 23.72 -13.93 0.19
C ASP A 697 23.85 -14.32 -1.29
N LEU A 698 22.75 -14.77 -1.93
CA LEU A 698 22.69 -15.03 -3.36
C LEU A 698 22.91 -13.76 -4.20
N LEU A 699 22.23 -12.67 -3.86
CA LEU A 699 22.36 -11.39 -4.57
C LEU A 699 23.76 -10.79 -4.42
N ASP A 700 24.33 -10.81 -3.21
CA ASP A 700 25.69 -10.34 -2.92
C ASP A 700 26.73 -11.13 -3.72
N HIS A 701 26.60 -12.46 -3.76
CA HIS A 701 27.53 -13.32 -4.51
C HIS A 701 27.47 -13.08 -6.02
N MET A 702 26.26 -12.87 -6.55
CA MET A 702 26.08 -12.52 -7.97
C MET A 702 26.57 -11.10 -8.28
N ALA A 703 26.44 -10.16 -7.36
CA ALA A 703 26.95 -8.80 -7.52
C ALA A 703 28.48 -8.80 -7.62
N LYS A 704 29.17 -9.48 -6.69
CA LYS A 704 30.64 -9.62 -6.71
C LYS A 704 31.17 -10.26 -7.99
N ASN A 705 30.39 -11.17 -8.58
CA ASN A 705 30.72 -11.91 -9.79
C ASN A 705 29.83 -11.52 -10.99
N TYR A 706 29.42 -10.24 -11.08
CA TYR A 706 28.43 -9.78 -12.05
C TYR A 706 28.78 -10.14 -13.52
N ASN A 707 30.06 -10.12 -13.89
CA ASN A 707 30.50 -10.50 -15.24
C ASN A 707 30.11 -11.95 -15.61
N LEU A 708 30.04 -12.86 -14.63
CA LEU A 708 29.65 -14.25 -14.83
C LEU A 708 28.13 -14.44 -14.71
N TYR A 709 27.48 -13.72 -13.80
CA TYR A 709 26.07 -13.93 -13.42
C TYR A 709 25.11 -12.79 -13.81
N SER A 710 25.51 -11.93 -14.75
CA SER A 710 24.75 -10.74 -15.16
C SER A 710 23.29 -11.01 -15.51
N ARG A 711 23.03 -12.11 -16.24
CA ARG A 711 21.65 -12.49 -16.62
C ARG A 711 20.81 -12.84 -15.39
N GLN A 712 21.32 -13.68 -14.51
CA GLN A 712 20.64 -14.10 -13.28
C GLN A 712 20.39 -12.89 -12.36
N TYR A 713 21.40 -12.02 -12.22
CA TYR A 713 21.30 -10.80 -11.43
C TYR A 713 20.23 -9.86 -11.97
N ASP A 714 20.27 -9.56 -13.28
CA ASP A 714 19.31 -8.65 -13.92
C ASP A 714 17.86 -9.20 -13.82
N LEU A 715 17.66 -10.53 -13.84
CA LEU A 715 16.35 -11.15 -13.62
C LEU A 715 15.83 -10.96 -12.18
N ILE A 716 16.70 -11.04 -11.16
CA ILE A 716 16.30 -10.72 -9.78
C ILE A 716 15.92 -9.24 -9.68
N ILE A 717 16.70 -8.35 -10.29
CA ILE A 717 16.40 -6.91 -10.31
C ILE A 717 15.03 -6.65 -10.94
N GLN A 718 14.71 -7.31 -12.06
CA GLN A 718 13.38 -7.24 -12.68
C GLN A 718 12.28 -7.77 -11.75
N THR A 719 12.55 -8.87 -11.04
CA THR A 719 11.60 -9.47 -10.08
C THR A 719 11.24 -8.53 -8.93
N VAL A 720 12.18 -7.71 -8.46
CA VAL A 720 11.92 -6.71 -7.39
C VAL A 720 11.47 -5.34 -7.93
N SER A 721 11.49 -5.12 -9.25
CA SER A 721 11.14 -3.84 -9.89
C SER A 721 9.62 -3.63 -10.01
N ASN A 722 8.90 -3.67 -8.89
CA ASN A 722 7.43 -3.50 -8.84
C ASN A 722 6.94 -3.05 -7.45
N GLU A 723 5.67 -2.68 -7.38
CA GLU A 723 5.01 -2.13 -6.18
C GLU A 723 4.45 -3.21 -5.22
N LYS A 724 4.91 -4.46 -5.30
CA LYS A 724 4.45 -5.50 -4.37
C LYS A 724 5.13 -5.37 -3.01
N ASP A 725 4.38 -5.53 -1.92
CA ASP A 725 4.86 -5.42 -0.53
C ASP A 725 6.18 -6.18 -0.30
N LYS A 726 6.28 -7.40 -0.81
CA LYS A 726 7.47 -8.23 -0.65
C LYS A 726 8.72 -7.71 -1.39
N SER A 727 8.52 -7.14 -2.57
CA SER A 727 9.59 -6.48 -3.33
C SER A 727 10.09 -5.24 -2.58
N ILE A 728 9.15 -4.45 -2.04
CA ILE A 728 9.46 -3.28 -1.22
C ILE A 728 10.24 -3.70 0.03
N GLU A 729 9.75 -4.71 0.75
CA GLU A 729 10.41 -5.24 1.94
C GLU A 729 11.83 -5.72 1.63
N PHE A 730 12.03 -6.43 0.51
CA PHE A 730 13.36 -6.87 0.08
C PHE A 730 14.30 -5.70 -0.19
N ILE A 731 13.85 -4.69 -0.94
CA ILE A 731 14.64 -3.50 -1.29
C ILE A 731 15.02 -2.71 -0.02
N ASP A 732 14.03 -2.42 0.83
CA ASP A 732 14.22 -1.69 2.09
C ASP A 732 15.23 -2.43 3.01
N ASN A 733 15.07 -3.73 3.19
CA ASN A 733 15.93 -4.53 4.07
C ASN A 733 17.36 -4.66 3.49
N TYR A 734 17.49 -4.84 2.17
CA TYR A 734 18.80 -4.93 1.53
C TYR A 734 19.58 -3.60 1.61
N ILE A 735 18.89 -2.46 1.40
CA ILE A 735 19.48 -1.13 1.58
C ILE A 735 19.87 -0.90 3.05
N THR A 736 19.02 -1.31 3.99
CA THR A 736 19.26 -1.13 5.44
C THR A 736 20.47 -1.95 5.93
N ARG A 737 20.67 -3.16 5.39
CA ARG A 737 21.83 -4.02 5.69
C ARG A 737 23.17 -3.42 5.22
N GLU A 738 23.15 -2.41 4.33
CA GLU A 738 24.34 -1.89 3.65
C GLU A 738 25.13 -3.00 2.96
N GLY A 739 24.46 -3.73 2.06
CA GLY A 739 25.09 -4.82 1.30
C GLY A 739 26.39 -4.41 0.60
N PRO A 740 27.37 -5.32 0.45
CA PRO A 740 28.71 -5.03 -0.07
C PRO A 740 28.74 -4.34 -1.45
N ASP A 741 27.72 -4.56 -2.28
CA ASP A 741 27.63 -4.03 -3.65
C ASP A 741 26.36 -3.20 -3.87
N ILE A 742 25.99 -2.39 -2.88
CA ILE A 742 24.81 -1.50 -2.95
C ILE A 742 24.81 -0.59 -4.20
N LYS A 743 26.01 -0.19 -4.66
CA LYS A 743 26.18 0.62 -5.88
C LYS A 743 25.57 -0.05 -7.10
N LEU A 744 25.95 -1.31 -7.36
CA LEU A 744 25.47 -2.05 -8.53
C LEU A 744 23.96 -2.31 -8.42
N PHE A 745 23.48 -2.62 -7.22
CA PHE A 745 22.06 -2.85 -6.97
C PHE A 745 21.21 -1.63 -7.31
N ILE A 746 21.57 -0.45 -6.80
CA ILE A 746 20.84 0.79 -7.06
C ILE A 746 20.90 1.18 -8.54
N GLU A 747 22.08 1.09 -9.17
CA GLU A 747 22.24 1.39 -10.60
C GLU A 747 21.31 0.53 -11.47
N LYS A 748 21.24 -0.77 -11.19
CA LYS A 748 20.39 -1.71 -11.92
C LYS A 748 18.91 -1.52 -11.59
N LEU A 749 18.57 -1.29 -10.33
CA LEU A 749 17.20 -1.07 -9.88
C LEU A 749 16.60 0.18 -10.53
N VAL A 750 17.33 1.30 -10.54
CA VAL A 750 16.91 2.57 -11.16
C VAL A 750 16.74 2.44 -12.67
N ASN A 751 17.59 1.64 -13.33
CA ASN A 751 17.45 1.39 -14.76
C ASN A 751 16.25 0.48 -15.09
N SER A 752 15.94 -0.49 -14.23
CA SER A 752 14.87 -1.48 -14.42
C SER A 752 13.49 -0.93 -14.05
N TRP A 753 13.37 -0.26 -12.91
CA TRP A 753 12.09 0.23 -12.39
C TRP A 753 11.85 1.71 -12.74
N LYS A 754 11.09 1.94 -13.82
CA LYS A 754 10.88 3.28 -14.41
C LYS A 754 10.16 4.33 -13.54
N ASN A 755 9.47 3.92 -12.49
CA ASN A 755 8.72 4.81 -11.61
C ASN A 755 9.13 4.67 -10.15
N LEU A 756 10.32 4.10 -9.88
CA LEU A 756 10.84 3.89 -8.53
C LEU A 756 10.79 5.19 -7.70
N TRP A 757 11.33 6.28 -8.24
CA TRP A 757 11.36 7.55 -7.51
C TRP A 757 9.96 8.11 -7.24
N ALA A 758 9.06 8.04 -8.24
CA ALA A 758 7.69 8.50 -8.09
C ALA A 758 6.96 7.73 -6.99
N TYR A 759 7.15 6.41 -6.93
CA TYR A 759 6.59 5.56 -5.87
C TYR A 759 7.14 5.96 -4.49
N ILE A 760 8.46 6.08 -4.34
CA ILE A 760 9.08 6.43 -3.05
C ILE A 760 8.64 7.82 -2.57
N TYR A 761 8.61 8.82 -3.45
CA TYR A 761 8.36 10.21 -3.09
C TYR A 761 6.89 10.48 -2.74
N THR A 762 5.95 9.74 -3.34
CA THR A 762 4.50 9.98 -3.15
C THR A 762 3.84 9.04 -2.14
N ASN A 763 4.49 7.93 -1.80
CA ASN A 763 3.91 6.92 -0.92
C ASN A 763 4.15 7.27 0.56
N GLU A 764 3.07 7.31 1.34
CA GLU A 764 3.06 7.62 2.77
C GLU A 764 3.90 6.65 3.63
N TYR A 765 4.21 5.45 3.12
CA TYR A 765 5.10 4.49 3.79
C TYR A 765 6.53 5.03 3.99
N TYR A 766 7.00 5.95 3.12
CA TYR A 766 8.34 6.52 3.20
C TYR A 766 8.33 7.86 3.94
N ASN A 767 8.92 7.89 5.14
CA ASN A 767 9.16 9.14 5.86
C ASN A 767 10.30 9.97 5.22
N ILE A 768 10.43 11.23 5.64
CA ILE A 768 11.42 12.17 5.08
C ILE A 768 12.86 11.63 5.14
N GLU A 769 13.23 10.92 6.22
CA GLU A 769 14.57 10.33 6.39
C GLU A 769 14.83 9.21 5.38
N LYS A 770 13.88 8.30 5.19
CA LYS A 770 13.98 7.25 4.17
C LYS A 770 14.02 7.88 2.77
N VAL A 771 13.14 8.84 2.46
CA VAL A 771 13.12 9.53 1.16
C VAL A 771 14.49 10.15 0.86
N ASN A 772 15.08 10.84 1.84
CA ASN A 772 16.41 11.45 1.70
C ASN A 772 17.51 10.39 1.50
N ARG A 773 17.43 9.25 2.20
CA ARG A 773 18.36 8.12 2.00
C ARG A 773 18.27 7.55 0.59
N TYR A 774 17.07 7.33 0.06
CA TYR A 774 16.90 6.85 -1.32
C TYR A 774 17.36 7.90 -2.34
N LEU A 775 17.05 9.18 -2.13
CA LEU A 775 17.50 10.27 -2.99
C LEU A 775 19.04 10.28 -3.06
N ARG A 776 19.71 10.21 -1.89
CA ARG A 776 21.17 10.10 -1.81
C ARG A 776 21.67 8.92 -2.64
N LEU A 777 21.16 7.71 -2.41
CA LEU A 777 21.64 6.50 -3.09
C LEU A 777 21.45 6.56 -4.61
N ILE A 778 20.28 7.02 -5.06
CA ILE A 778 19.96 7.16 -6.49
C ILE A 778 20.93 8.14 -7.16
N ILE A 779 21.11 9.33 -6.57
CA ILE A 779 22.01 10.36 -7.11
C ILE A 779 23.47 9.91 -7.03
N GLN A 780 23.88 9.23 -5.95
CA GLN A 780 25.25 8.77 -5.74
C GLN A 780 25.65 7.69 -6.77
N TYR A 781 24.79 6.69 -6.99
CA TYR A 781 25.18 5.50 -7.75
C TYR A 781 24.66 5.44 -9.19
N SER A 782 23.60 6.17 -9.55
CA SER A 782 23.03 6.10 -10.90
C SER A 782 23.66 7.14 -11.84
N ASP A 783 23.80 6.81 -13.13
CA ASP A 783 24.17 7.80 -14.14
C ASP A 783 23.03 8.80 -14.39
N ILE A 784 23.37 10.06 -14.66
CA ILE A 784 22.39 11.12 -14.89
C ILE A 784 21.49 10.82 -16.10
N GLY A 785 22.04 10.26 -17.18
CA GLY A 785 21.26 9.88 -18.35
C GLY A 785 20.24 8.78 -18.04
N THR A 786 20.58 7.85 -17.15
CA THR A 786 19.66 6.82 -16.67
C THR A 786 18.54 7.42 -15.83
N VAL A 787 18.85 8.33 -14.89
CA VAL A 787 17.83 9.01 -14.08
C VAL A 787 16.87 9.80 -14.97
N LEU A 788 17.38 10.56 -15.94
CA LEU A 788 16.55 11.35 -16.86
C LEU A 788 15.65 10.51 -17.77
N ARG A 789 16.12 9.33 -18.20
CA ARG A 789 15.37 8.44 -19.10
C ARG A 789 14.36 7.57 -18.34
N CYS A 790 14.74 7.13 -17.14
CA CYS A 790 14.04 6.08 -16.42
C CYS A 790 13.33 6.56 -15.16
N GLN A 791 13.40 7.82 -14.74
CA GLN A 791 12.70 8.29 -13.53
C GLN A 791 11.87 9.55 -13.82
N ASN A 792 10.91 9.86 -12.96
CA ASN A 792 10.12 11.09 -13.06
C ASN A 792 10.98 12.29 -12.68
N THR A 793 11.52 12.98 -13.69
CA THR A 793 12.46 14.10 -13.53
C THR A 793 11.84 15.30 -12.80
N VAL A 794 10.54 15.52 -12.95
CA VAL A 794 9.81 16.61 -12.25
C VAL A 794 9.85 16.36 -10.74
N LEU A 795 9.55 15.14 -10.30
CA LEU A 795 9.57 14.78 -8.89
C LEU A 795 10.99 14.68 -8.32
N VAL A 796 11.98 14.29 -9.14
CA VAL A 796 13.40 14.32 -8.72
C VAL A 796 13.84 15.77 -8.50
N LYS A 797 13.52 16.66 -9.44
CA LYS A 797 13.79 18.10 -9.33
C LYS A 797 13.15 18.67 -8.06
N GLU A 798 11.85 18.45 -7.88
CA GLU A 798 11.10 18.95 -6.72
C GLU A 798 11.70 18.49 -5.39
N ALA A 799 12.15 17.23 -5.31
CA ALA A 799 12.76 16.69 -4.10
C ALA A 799 14.11 17.34 -3.79
N ILE A 800 14.95 17.55 -4.81
CA ILE A 800 16.23 18.24 -4.64
C ILE A 800 16.00 19.69 -4.20
N GLU A 801 15.09 20.41 -4.86
CA GLU A 801 14.79 21.81 -4.57
C GLU A 801 14.25 22.02 -3.14
N LYS A 802 13.45 21.07 -2.63
CA LYS A 802 12.87 21.14 -1.29
C LYS A 802 13.79 20.66 -0.17
N THR A 803 14.89 19.97 -0.47
CA THR A 803 15.74 19.34 0.57
C THR A 803 16.88 20.28 0.97
N PRO A 804 16.84 20.93 2.15
CA PRO A 804 17.79 22.01 2.48
C PRO A 804 19.24 21.57 2.63
N HIS A 805 19.43 20.35 3.14
CA HIS A 805 20.73 19.72 3.36
C HIS A 805 21.17 18.85 2.16
N PHE A 806 20.55 18.99 0.98
CA PHE A 806 20.83 18.15 -0.19
C PHE A 806 22.33 18.09 -0.53
N LEU A 807 23.01 19.25 -0.51
CA LEU A 807 24.46 19.34 -0.80
C LEU A 807 25.30 18.52 0.18
N SER A 808 24.79 18.27 1.40
CA SER A 808 25.45 17.50 2.46
C SER A 808 24.96 16.05 2.58
N LEU A 809 23.98 15.61 1.77
CA LEU A 809 23.43 14.25 1.88
C LEU A 809 24.44 13.15 1.52
N ILE A 810 25.43 13.44 0.69
CA ILE A 810 26.38 12.44 0.19
C ILE A 810 27.68 12.53 0.97
N GLU A 811 27.89 11.57 1.88
CA GLU A 811 29.20 11.33 2.49
C GLU A 811 30.03 10.45 1.56
N GLU A 812 30.89 11.05 0.71
CA GLU A 812 31.87 10.32 -0.09
C GLU A 812 33.31 10.64 0.30
N SER A 813 34.20 9.68 0.00
CA SER A 813 35.65 9.78 0.17
C SER A 813 36.36 10.45 -1.01
N ASP A 814 35.69 10.60 -2.17
CA ASP A 814 36.24 11.19 -3.40
C ASP A 814 35.46 12.45 -3.79
N GLU A 815 35.77 13.55 -3.11
CA GLU A 815 35.02 14.82 -3.14
C GLU A 815 34.90 15.42 -4.55
N LEU A 816 35.89 15.19 -5.43
CA LEU A 816 35.94 15.76 -6.78
C LEU A 816 34.90 15.15 -7.73
N PHE A 817 34.69 13.82 -7.68
CA PHE A 817 33.72 13.14 -8.54
C PHE A 817 32.28 13.48 -8.14
N TYR A 818 32.02 13.52 -6.83
CA TYR A 818 30.75 13.94 -6.26
C TYR A 818 30.37 15.35 -6.72
N PHE A 819 31.30 16.30 -6.56
CA PHE A 819 31.11 17.69 -6.95
C PHE A 819 30.75 17.85 -8.43
N ALA A 820 31.48 17.19 -9.33
CA ALA A 820 31.21 17.23 -10.76
C ALA A 820 29.82 16.65 -11.11
N LYS A 821 29.41 15.58 -10.41
CA LYS A 821 28.12 14.93 -10.64
C LYS A 821 26.94 15.80 -10.19
N ILE A 822 26.99 16.36 -8.99
CA ILE A 822 25.95 17.26 -8.47
C ILE A 822 25.81 18.51 -9.33
N THR A 823 26.94 19.10 -9.73
CA THR A 823 26.95 20.25 -10.65
C THR A 823 26.17 19.93 -11.92
N LYS A 824 26.44 18.76 -12.52
CA LYS A 824 25.73 18.32 -13.72
C LYS A 824 24.23 18.08 -13.48
N PHE A 825 23.84 17.59 -12.31
CA PHE A 825 22.42 17.46 -11.95
C PHE A 825 21.73 18.81 -11.83
N ILE A 826 22.37 19.77 -11.16
CA ILE A 826 21.88 21.14 -11.00
C ILE A 826 21.70 21.82 -12.37
N GLU A 827 22.69 21.70 -13.24
CA GLU A 827 22.65 22.27 -14.60
C GLU A 827 21.58 21.61 -15.49
N VAL A 828 21.51 20.28 -15.54
CA VAL A 828 20.62 19.58 -16.48
C VAL A 828 19.15 19.62 -16.06
N LEU A 829 18.87 19.64 -14.75
CA LEU A 829 17.50 19.75 -14.23
C LEU A 829 17.04 21.20 -14.01
N ASP A 830 17.94 22.17 -14.21
CA ASP A 830 17.70 23.59 -13.95
C ASP A 830 17.18 23.83 -12.52
N ILE A 831 17.94 23.36 -11.53
CA ILE A 831 17.51 23.32 -10.12
C ILE A 831 17.58 24.73 -9.52
N LYS A 832 16.49 25.11 -8.82
CA LYS A 832 16.43 26.31 -7.97
C LYS A 832 16.10 25.89 -6.54
N PHE A 833 17.09 25.85 -5.66
CA PHE A 833 16.88 25.43 -4.28
C PHE A 833 15.93 26.37 -3.53
N ASN A 834 14.88 25.83 -2.91
CA ASN A 834 13.90 26.58 -2.12
C ASN A 834 14.48 27.02 -0.77
N LYS A 835 15.40 26.22 -0.23
CA LYS A 835 16.14 26.52 0.99
C LYS A 835 17.49 25.82 0.92
N LEU A 836 18.54 26.48 1.39
CA LEU A 836 19.86 25.89 1.59
C LEU A 836 20.26 25.99 3.05
N ASP A 837 20.87 24.93 3.57
CA ASP A 837 21.49 24.94 4.90
C ASP A 837 22.91 25.55 4.83
N ASN A 838 23.47 25.82 6.01
CA ASN A 838 24.83 26.33 6.13
C ASN A 838 25.84 25.38 5.48
N PRO A 839 26.75 25.89 4.62
CA PRO A 839 27.80 25.06 4.06
C PRO A 839 28.75 24.57 5.16
N THR A 840 29.20 23.33 5.00
CA THR A 840 30.31 22.72 5.74
C THR A 840 31.58 22.83 4.92
N GLU A 841 32.76 22.62 5.52
CA GLU A 841 34.04 22.63 4.80
C GLU A 841 34.02 21.77 3.52
N LYS A 842 33.32 20.63 3.56
CA LYS A 842 33.20 19.70 2.43
C LYS A 842 32.21 20.14 1.35
N THR A 843 31.20 20.92 1.71
CA THR A 843 30.12 21.32 0.80
C THR A 843 30.30 22.74 0.26
N GLN A 844 31.30 23.48 0.77
CA GLN A 844 31.60 24.85 0.39
C GLN A 844 31.71 25.04 -1.12
N GLY A 845 32.47 24.17 -1.82
CA GLY A 845 32.61 24.29 -3.27
C GLY A 845 31.26 24.18 -4.01
N SER A 846 30.38 23.25 -3.60
CA SER A 846 29.05 23.07 -4.22
C SER A 846 28.15 24.26 -3.94
N PHE A 847 28.24 24.77 -2.72
CA PHE A 847 27.52 25.96 -2.29
C PHE A 847 27.98 27.20 -3.08
N ASP A 848 29.29 27.37 -3.31
CA ASP A 848 29.86 28.44 -4.12
C ASP A 848 29.37 28.37 -5.58
N LEU A 849 29.24 27.17 -6.17
CA LEU A 849 28.65 27.03 -7.51
C LEU A 849 27.18 27.42 -7.54
N VAL A 850 26.39 26.93 -6.59
CA VAL A 850 24.97 27.27 -6.48
C VAL A 850 24.80 28.79 -6.35
N TYR A 851 25.65 29.42 -5.56
CA TYR A 851 25.67 30.87 -5.37
C TYR A 851 26.05 31.62 -6.64
N ASN A 852 27.15 31.26 -7.29
CA ASN A 852 27.66 31.97 -8.47
C ASN A 852 26.78 31.77 -9.72
N ASN A 853 26.10 30.63 -9.83
CA ASN A 853 25.20 30.32 -10.96
C ASN A 853 23.73 30.66 -10.68
N ASN A 854 23.44 31.33 -9.56
CA ASN A 854 22.08 31.71 -9.17
C ASN A 854 21.11 30.52 -9.05
N ASN A 855 21.57 29.32 -8.69
CA ASN A 855 20.73 28.11 -8.58
C ASN A 855 19.89 28.05 -7.29
N TYR A 856 19.54 29.19 -6.71
CA TYR A 856 18.69 29.31 -5.53
C TYR A 856 17.52 30.23 -5.81
N GLU A 857 16.37 29.94 -5.19
CA GLU A 857 15.19 30.78 -5.30
C GLU A 857 15.37 32.07 -4.48
N ILE A 858 14.85 33.18 -5.01
CA ILE A 858 14.84 34.47 -4.31
C ILE A 858 13.74 34.46 -3.25
N ASN A 859 14.11 34.06 -2.04
CA ASN A 859 13.27 34.07 -0.87
C ASN A 859 14.06 34.50 0.38
N ASN A 860 13.35 34.78 1.48
CA ASN A 860 13.96 35.31 2.70
C ASN A 860 15.08 34.41 3.25
N ASN A 861 14.87 33.08 3.26
CA ASN A 861 15.83 32.13 3.82
C ASN A 861 17.14 32.11 3.02
N ASN A 862 17.05 31.95 1.70
CA ASN A 862 18.24 31.88 0.85
C ASN A 862 19.02 33.20 0.82
N LEU A 863 18.34 34.34 0.77
CA LEU A 863 19.02 35.64 0.78
C LEU A 863 19.77 35.87 2.10
N ILE A 864 19.14 35.57 3.24
CA ILE A 864 19.82 35.61 4.55
C ILE A 864 21.01 34.67 4.56
N GLN A 865 20.87 33.46 4.01
CA GLN A 865 21.94 32.46 3.95
C GLN A 865 23.14 32.96 3.12
N MET A 866 22.91 33.57 1.95
CA MET A 866 23.99 34.14 1.13
C MET A 866 24.65 35.34 1.80
N LEU A 867 23.86 36.20 2.44
CA LEU A 867 24.38 37.35 3.20
C LEU A 867 25.21 36.92 4.42
N GLN A 868 24.82 35.85 5.11
CA GLN A 868 25.58 35.32 6.25
C GLN A 868 26.92 34.72 5.84
N GLN A 869 26.99 34.08 4.66
CA GLN A 869 28.21 33.41 4.20
C GLN A 869 29.17 34.34 3.47
N TYR A 870 28.67 35.27 2.65
CA TYR A 870 29.50 36.12 1.80
C TYR A 870 29.42 37.62 2.13
N GLY A 871 28.49 38.03 2.98
CA GLY A 871 28.25 39.44 3.27
C GLY A 871 29.16 40.01 4.35
N GLU A 872 29.49 41.29 4.19
CA GLU A 872 30.23 42.06 5.20
C GLU A 872 29.26 42.93 6.03
N GLY A 873 29.39 42.91 7.36
CA GLY A 873 28.66 43.80 8.27
C GLY A 873 27.56 43.14 9.11
N LYS A 874 26.87 43.94 9.93
CA LYS A 874 25.73 43.46 10.74
C LYS A 874 24.49 43.34 9.86
N ILE A 875 23.97 42.13 9.74
CA ILE A 875 22.77 41.82 8.96
C ILE A 875 21.54 42.21 9.79
N ASN A 876 20.83 43.25 9.35
CA ASN A 876 19.49 43.58 9.86
C ASN A 876 18.49 43.57 8.69
N PHE A 877 18.33 42.38 8.10
CA PHE A 877 17.59 42.14 6.86
C PHE A 877 16.07 42.37 6.99
N GLU A 878 15.52 42.31 8.20
CA GLU A 878 14.08 42.51 8.43
C GLU A 878 13.67 43.99 8.32
N ILE A 879 14.56 44.92 8.70
CA ILE A 879 14.28 46.36 8.73
C ILE A 879 14.93 47.10 7.55
N PHE A 880 16.20 46.80 7.25
CA PHE A 880 17.01 47.44 6.20
C PHE A 880 17.18 46.46 5.03
N ASN A 881 16.09 46.02 4.40
CA ASN A 881 16.10 44.84 3.54
C ASN A 881 16.99 45.00 2.30
N TYR A 882 16.65 45.91 1.39
CA TYR A 882 17.40 46.10 0.14
C TYR A 882 18.74 46.79 0.39
N SER A 883 18.79 47.72 1.36
CA SER A 883 20.03 48.34 1.82
C SER A 883 21.03 47.31 2.33
N THR A 884 20.60 46.29 3.08
CA THR A 884 21.51 45.22 3.52
C THR A 884 22.08 44.47 2.32
N ILE A 885 21.31 44.23 1.26
CA ILE A 885 21.79 43.58 0.03
C ILE A 885 22.85 44.46 -0.65
N ILE A 886 22.55 45.74 -0.87
CA ILE A 886 23.44 46.67 -1.58
C ILE A 886 24.74 46.93 -0.80
N TYR A 887 24.67 47.07 0.52
CA TYR A 887 25.84 47.35 1.36
C TYR A 887 26.60 46.09 1.80
N SER A 888 26.15 44.89 1.42
CA SER A 888 26.82 43.63 1.79
C SER A 888 28.14 43.37 1.07
N ASN A 889 28.44 44.14 0.00
CA ASN A 889 29.54 43.91 -0.95
C ASN A 889 29.46 42.56 -1.72
N CYS A 890 28.35 41.82 -1.63
CA CYS A 890 28.13 40.57 -2.36
C CYS A 890 27.73 40.83 -3.83
N GLN A 891 28.68 41.09 -4.72
CA GLN A 891 28.36 41.40 -6.13
C GLN A 891 27.48 40.37 -6.84
N PRO A 892 27.73 39.03 -6.76
CA PRO A 892 26.86 38.06 -7.41
C PRO A 892 25.40 38.11 -6.90
N LEU A 893 25.21 38.29 -5.60
CA LEU A 893 23.89 38.44 -5.00
C LEU A 893 23.18 39.72 -5.46
N ILE A 894 23.91 40.85 -5.48
CA ILE A 894 23.39 42.15 -5.91
C ILE A 894 22.95 42.08 -7.38
N GLU A 895 23.78 41.49 -8.24
CA GLU A 895 23.47 41.30 -9.66
C GLU A 895 22.23 40.41 -9.84
N TYR A 896 22.15 39.27 -9.14
CA TYR A 896 21.01 38.36 -9.25
C TYR A 896 19.70 39.01 -8.80
N VAL A 897 19.71 39.70 -7.66
CA VAL A 897 18.53 40.42 -7.14
C VAL A 897 18.11 41.53 -8.10
N ASN A 898 19.05 42.23 -8.73
CA ASN A 898 18.72 43.28 -9.69
C ASN A 898 18.18 42.75 -11.02
N ILE A 899 18.66 41.58 -11.49
CA ILE A 899 18.12 40.90 -12.68
C ILE A 899 16.68 40.45 -12.42
N GLU A 900 16.42 39.84 -11.27
CA GLU A 900 15.11 39.30 -10.88
C GLU A 900 14.37 40.21 -9.89
N ILE A 901 14.44 41.54 -10.11
CA ILE A 901 14.01 42.54 -9.13
C ILE A 901 12.52 42.47 -8.80
N ASN A 902 11.67 42.12 -9.77
CA ASN A 902 10.23 41.96 -9.54
C ASN A 902 9.94 40.82 -8.57
N ASP A 903 10.61 39.69 -8.75
CA ASP A 903 10.40 38.50 -7.93
C ASP A 903 10.98 38.69 -6.53
N TYR A 904 12.12 39.35 -6.41
CA TYR A 904 12.63 39.81 -5.12
C TYR A 904 11.62 40.68 -4.38
N VAL A 905 11.05 41.70 -5.04
CA VAL A 905 10.12 42.62 -4.37
C VAL A 905 8.83 41.90 -3.96
N ARG A 906 8.27 41.04 -4.82
CA ARG A 906 7.05 40.27 -4.53
C ARG A 906 7.25 39.21 -3.46
N ASN A 907 8.33 38.44 -3.55
CA ASN A 907 8.53 37.24 -2.74
C ASN A 907 9.27 37.51 -1.43
N VAL A 908 9.99 38.63 -1.34
CA VAL A 908 10.77 38.99 -0.15
C VAL A 908 10.34 40.34 0.40
N TYR A 909 10.59 41.43 -0.35
CA TYR A 909 10.48 42.79 0.18
C TYR A 909 9.07 43.10 0.75
N LEU A 910 8.01 42.77 0.01
CA LEU A 910 6.63 43.05 0.41
C LEU A 910 6.04 42.03 1.40
N LYS A 911 6.64 40.83 1.56
CA LYS A 911 6.15 39.80 2.48
C LYS A 911 6.59 39.99 3.93
N LEU A 912 7.56 40.87 4.19
CA LEU A 912 8.02 41.16 5.55
C LEU A 912 6.96 41.96 6.31
N GLU A 913 6.68 41.59 7.56
CA GLU A 913 5.62 42.20 8.39
C GLU A 913 5.98 43.62 8.88
N GLN A 914 7.26 43.90 9.10
CA GLN A 914 7.73 45.18 9.64
C GLN A 914 7.79 46.26 8.55
N ARG A 915 7.64 47.53 8.94
CA ARG A 915 7.90 48.67 8.04
C ARG A 915 9.40 48.78 7.76
N LYS A 916 9.74 49.14 6.53
CA LYS A 916 11.12 49.08 6.02
C LYS A 916 11.76 50.46 6.15
N ILE A 917 12.99 50.50 6.62
CA ILE A 917 13.78 51.72 6.75
C ILE A 917 14.96 51.57 5.79
N GLU A 918 14.73 51.80 4.50
CA GLU A 918 15.80 51.73 3.50
C GLU A 918 16.65 53.02 3.54
N SER A 919 17.94 52.94 3.21
CA SER A 919 18.70 54.17 2.95
C SER A 919 18.09 54.87 1.73
N GLU A 920 18.13 56.20 1.72
CA GLU A 920 17.62 56.98 0.59
C GLU A 920 18.29 56.55 -0.73
N VAL A 921 19.60 56.29 -0.69
CA VAL A 921 20.37 55.80 -1.86
C VAL A 921 19.82 54.47 -2.37
N SER A 922 19.59 53.49 -1.49
CA SER A 922 19.05 52.17 -1.89
C SER A 922 17.62 52.28 -2.41
N LEU A 923 16.79 53.12 -1.78
CA LEU A 923 15.42 53.38 -2.23
C LEU A 923 15.39 54.04 -3.62
N LEU A 924 16.30 54.98 -3.89
CA LEU A 924 16.42 55.61 -5.20
C LEU A 924 16.83 54.60 -6.28
N ILE A 925 17.72 53.66 -5.98
CA ILE A 925 18.09 52.58 -6.90
C ILE A 925 16.85 51.73 -7.24
N LEU A 926 16.04 51.34 -6.24
CA LEU A 926 14.79 50.58 -6.47
C LEU A 926 13.79 51.35 -7.33
N LEU A 927 13.46 52.58 -6.94
CA LEU A 927 12.40 53.36 -7.59
C LEU A 927 12.77 53.75 -9.03
N ASN A 928 14.07 53.97 -9.31
CA ASN A 928 14.57 54.28 -10.64
C ASN A 928 14.92 53.04 -11.49
N ASN A 929 14.90 51.83 -10.93
CA ASN A 929 15.16 50.60 -11.69
C ASN A 929 14.11 50.43 -12.80
N ARG A 930 14.55 50.30 -14.07
CA ARG A 930 13.65 50.25 -15.23
C ARG A 930 12.88 48.95 -15.34
N ASP A 931 13.43 47.86 -14.82
CA ASP A 931 12.87 46.52 -14.93
C ASP A 931 11.84 46.23 -13.82
N LEU A 932 11.81 47.04 -12.76
CA LEU A 932 10.83 46.93 -11.68
C LEU A 932 9.45 47.51 -12.08
N ASP A 933 8.41 46.70 -11.92
CA ASP A 933 7.04 47.02 -12.25
C ASP A 933 6.51 48.23 -11.46
N PHE A 934 5.72 49.07 -12.13
CA PHE A 934 5.18 50.30 -11.54
C PHE A 934 4.27 50.06 -10.32
N SER A 935 3.46 48.99 -10.33
CA SER A 935 2.62 48.63 -9.19
C SER A 935 3.46 48.32 -7.95
N LEU A 936 4.51 47.52 -8.11
CA LEU A 936 5.42 47.17 -7.03
C LEU A 936 6.18 48.38 -6.48
N LYS A 937 6.57 49.33 -7.34
CA LYS A 937 7.15 50.61 -6.87
C LYS A 937 6.19 51.40 -6.00
N SER A 938 4.92 51.41 -6.35
CA SER A 938 3.88 52.07 -5.54
C SER A 938 3.71 51.37 -4.19
N ASP A 939 3.73 50.04 -4.18
CA ASP A 939 3.64 49.23 -2.95
C ASP A 939 4.88 49.44 -2.04
N ILE A 940 6.08 49.58 -2.62
CA ILE A 940 7.31 49.92 -1.87
C ILE A 940 7.13 51.28 -1.17
N ILE A 941 6.65 52.30 -1.90
CA ILE A 941 6.48 53.67 -1.37
C ILE A 941 5.53 53.68 -0.16
N VAL A 942 4.46 52.90 -0.19
CA VAL A 942 3.49 52.81 0.92
C VAL A 942 4.11 52.15 2.17
N ASN A 943 5.03 51.20 1.99
CA ASN A 943 5.58 50.38 3.06
C ASN A 943 6.94 50.87 3.63
N VAL A 944 7.61 51.80 2.95
CA VAL A 944 8.90 52.36 3.40
C VAL A 944 8.69 53.57 4.31
N GLU A 945 9.52 53.75 5.33
CA GLU A 945 9.47 54.93 6.21
C GLU A 945 10.30 56.10 5.70
N THR A 946 11.37 55.82 4.97
CA THR A 946 12.33 56.78 4.44
C THR A 946 11.67 57.78 3.50
N LYS A 947 11.93 59.08 3.74
CA LYS A 947 11.50 60.18 2.86
C LYS A 947 12.60 60.51 1.85
N ILE A 948 12.19 60.89 0.64
CA ILE A 948 13.08 61.38 -0.42
C ILE A 948 13.37 62.88 -0.18
N THR A 949 14.64 63.21 -0.07
CA THR A 949 15.14 64.56 0.20
C THR A 949 15.06 65.43 -1.05
N ASP A 950 15.52 64.94 -2.19
CA ASP A 950 15.47 65.64 -3.48
C ASP A 950 14.55 64.93 -4.47
N LEU A 951 13.39 65.51 -4.75
CA LEU A 951 12.41 64.91 -5.65
C LEU A 951 12.89 64.83 -7.11
N ASN A 952 13.90 65.63 -7.52
CA ASN A 952 14.48 65.51 -8.86
C ASN A 952 15.21 64.19 -9.09
N SER A 953 15.65 63.53 -8.03
CA SER A 953 16.32 62.24 -8.11
C SER A 953 15.41 61.09 -8.59
N ILE A 954 14.09 61.31 -8.64
CA ILE A 954 13.11 60.34 -9.15
C ILE A 954 12.84 60.61 -10.63
N ASN A 955 13.08 59.62 -11.49
CA ASN A 955 12.93 59.78 -12.94
C ASN A 955 11.47 59.78 -13.42
N SER A 956 10.56 59.13 -12.69
CA SER A 956 9.16 58.97 -13.12
C SER A 956 8.25 60.04 -12.52
N ARG A 957 7.64 60.85 -13.39
CA ARG A 957 6.60 61.83 -13.02
C ARG A 957 5.43 61.19 -12.24
N VAL A 958 5.03 59.99 -12.62
CA VAL A 958 3.91 59.29 -11.96
C VAL A 958 4.30 58.84 -10.55
N LEU A 959 5.55 58.41 -10.33
CA LEU A 959 6.01 58.03 -8.99
C LEU A 959 6.12 59.22 -8.04
N LYS A 960 6.49 60.41 -8.54
CA LYS A 960 6.48 61.63 -7.72
C LYS A 960 5.09 61.90 -7.15
N LYS A 961 4.04 61.72 -7.95
CA LYS A 961 2.64 61.82 -7.48
C LYS A 961 2.33 60.81 -6.35
N VAL A 962 2.82 59.58 -6.47
CA VAL A 962 2.64 58.54 -5.43
C VAL A 962 3.41 58.89 -4.16
N LEU A 963 4.65 59.39 -4.28
CA LEU A 963 5.47 59.81 -3.14
C LEU A 963 4.83 60.95 -2.34
N LEU A 964 4.25 61.96 -3.01
CA LEU A 964 3.52 63.03 -2.33
C LEU A 964 2.27 62.51 -1.61
N ARG A 965 1.47 61.66 -2.27
CA ARG A 965 0.27 61.05 -1.65
C ARG A 965 0.58 60.23 -0.39
N ALA A 966 1.74 59.60 -0.35
CA ALA A 966 2.16 58.74 0.76
C ALA A 966 2.96 59.46 1.85
N ASP A 967 3.12 60.79 1.78
CA ASP A 967 3.99 61.59 2.68
C ASP A 967 5.44 61.04 2.74
N LYS A 968 6.02 60.74 1.56
CA LYS A 968 7.39 60.20 1.42
C LYS A 968 8.36 61.17 0.79
N VAL A 969 8.07 62.47 0.85
CA VAL A 969 8.95 63.54 0.37
C VAL A 969 9.28 64.45 1.55
N VAL A 970 10.51 64.97 1.61
CA VAL A 970 10.86 65.98 2.60
C VAL A 970 10.19 67.31 2.22
N PRO A 971 9.52 68.02 3.14
CA PRO A 971 8.77 69.23 2.86
C PRO A 971 9.71 70.43 2.62
N LEU A 972 10.29 70.49 1.42
CA LEU A 972 11.15 71.59 0.94
C LEU A 972 10.46 72.32 -0.20
N TRP A 973 10.58 73.66 -0.24
CA TRP A 973 10.02 74.47 -1.34
C TRP A 973 10.50 74.01 -2.72
N ASN A 974 11.75 73.58 -2.83
CA ASN A 974 12.30 73.04 -4.07
C ASN A 974 11.53 71.80 -4.56
N ASN A 975 11.16 70.87 -3.65
CA ASN A 975 10.41 69.66 -4.01
C ASN A 975 8.98 69.99 -4.48
N ILE A 976 8.34 70.98 -3.85
CA ILE A 976 7.03 71.49 -4.25
C ILE A 976 7.09 72.09 -5.66
N VAL A 977 8.10 72.92 -5.93
CA VAL A 977 8.30 73.56 -7.23
C VAL A 977 8.58 72.51 -8.32
N VAL A 978 9.44 71.54 -8.05
CA VAL A 978 9.74 70.43 -8.98
C VAL A 978 8.46 69.71 -9.39
N TYR A 979 7.62 69.33 -8.42
CA TYR A 979 6.36 68.66 -8.72
C TYR A 979 5.37 69.55 -9.48
N TYR A 980 5.27 70.82 -9.08
CA TYR A 980 4.39 71.81 -9.71
C TYR A 980 4.74 72.05 -11.18
N ILE A 981 6.03 72.22 -11.51
CA ILE A 981 6.51 72.37 -12.89
C ILE A 981 6.12 71.13 -13.72
N GLU A 982 6.37 69.94 -13.20
CA GLU A 982 6.04 68.71 -13.91
C GLU A 982 4.53 68.54 -14.13
N CYS A 983 3.70 69.01 -13.19
CA CYS A 983 2.25 68.97 -13.31
C CYS A 983 1.66 70.01 -14.28
N GLY A 984 2.49 70.71 -15.05
CA GLY A 984 2.06 71.72 -16.00
C GLY A 984 1.74 73.05 -15.30
N GLU A 985 2.42 73.33 -14.19
CA GLU A 985 2.25 74.56 -13.41
C GLU A 985 0.83 74.74 -12.88
N VAL A 986 0.22 73.65 -12.39
CA VAL A 986 -1.09 73.64 -11.75
C VAL A 986 -0.94 73.09 -10.34
N ILE A 987 -1.66 73.70 -9.38
CA ILE A 987 -1.86 73.10 -8.06
C ILE A 987 -2.96 72.07 -8.24
N ASP A 988 -2.56 70.81 -8.43
CA ASP A 988 -3.50 69.70 -8.50
C ASP A 988 -3.89 69.23 -7.10
N GLU A 989 -4.95 68.42 -7.02
CA GLU A 989 -5.46 67.84 -5.77
C GLU A 989 -4.36 67.13 -4.95
N VAL A 990 -3.37 66.51 -5.60
CA VAL A 990 -2.27 65.84 -4.90
C VAL A 990 -1.34 66.83 -4.24
N LEU A 991 -0.95 67.90 -4.93
CA LEU A 991 -0.11 68.93 -4.34
C LEU A 991 -0.86 69.64 -3.19
N ALA A 992 -2.13 69.98 -3.39
CA ALA A 992 -2.94 70.60 -2.34
C ALA A 992 -3.09 69.70 -1.12
N SER A 993 -3.43 68.41 -1.32
CA SER A 993 -3.55 67.45 -0.21
C SER A 993 -2.24 67.24 0.56
N TYR A 994 -1.10 67.20 -0.13
CA TYR A 994 0.22 67.08 0.51
C TYR A 994 0.57 68.34 1.31
N LEU A 995 0.32 69.53 0.78
CA LEU A 995 0.56 70.80 1.49
C LEU A 995 -0.32 70.92 2.73
N ASN A 996 -1.56 70.42 2.69
CA ASN A 996 -2.51 70.46 3.80
C ASN A 996 -2.14 69.54 4.98
N LEU A 997 -1.11 68.70 4.88
CA LEU A 997 -0.66 67.86 5.99
C LEU A 997 0.04 68.71 7.07
N ASP A 998 -0.34 68.51 8.33
CA ASP A 998 0.19 69.24 9.50
C ASP A 998 1.72 69.28 9.54
N ASN A 999 2.39 68.16 9.28
CA ASN A 999 3.85 68.11 9.29
C ASN A 999 4.50 68.84 8.10
N VAL A 1000 3.78 69.00 6.98
CA VAL A 1000 4.31 69.62 5.76
C VAL A 1000 4.24 71.13 5.85
N TYR A 1001 3.07 71.72 6.08
CA TYR A 1001 2.96 73.18 6.12
C TYR A 1001 3.71 73.79 7.31
N ASN A 1002 3.80 73.08 8.44
CA ASN A 1002 4.58 73.56 9.58
C ASN A 1002 6.08 73.63 9.26
N GLU A 1003 6.65 72.62 8.59
CA GLU A 1003 8.04 72.64 8.14
C GLU A 1003 8.27 73.70 7.06
N LEU A 1004 7.40 73.78 6.05
CA LEU A 1004 7.51 74.81 5.00
C LEU A 1004 7.39 76.22 5.56
N SER A 1005 6.63 76.42 6.64
CA SER A 1005 6.51 77.73 7.31
C SER A 1005 7.78 78.18 8.04
N ASN A 1006 8.72 77.26 8.31
CA ASN A 1006 10.01 77.58 8.92
C ASN A 1006 11.01 78.14 7.91
N GLU A 1007 10.81 77.85 6.61
CA GLU A 1007 11.67 78.31 5.52
C GLU A 1007 10.99 79.42 4.71
N LYS A 1008 11.69 80.53 4.47
CA LYS A 1008 11.16 81.59 3.61
C LYS A 1008 11.12 81.14 2.15
N MET A 1009 9.97 81.24 1.51
CA MET A 1009 9.84 81.00 0.08
C MET A 1009 10.75 81.95 -0.71
N ILE A 1010 11.48 81.40 -1.70
CA ILE A 1010 12.41 82.14 -2.55
C ILE A 1010 11.69 83.26 -3.31
N ASP A 1011 12.26 84.46 -3.27
CA ASP A 1011 11.65 85.66 -3.83
C ASP A 1011 11.69 85.70 -5.36
N THR A 1012 12.88 85.48 -5.93
CA THR A 1012 13.16 85.51 -7.37
C THR A 1012 14.13 84.40 -7.73
N SER A 1013 13.86 83.69 -8.83
CA SER A 1013 14.77 82.71 -9.43
C SER A 1013 14.90 82.99 -10.93
N GLU A 1014 16.10 82.76 -11.49
CA GLU A 1014 16.32 82.83 -12.95
C GLU A 1014 15.65 81.67 -13.69
N THR A 1015 15.35 80.57 -12.99
CA THR A 1015 14.88 79.31 -13.59
C THR A 1015 13.40 79.02 -13.36
N PHE A 1016 12.74 79.74 -12.43
CA PHE A 1016 11.34 79.50 -12.08
C PHE A 1016 10.63 80.78 -11.65
N ASP A 1017 9.43 80.99 -12.20
CA ASP A 1017 8.59 82.13 -11.85
C ASP A 1017 7.85 81.90 -10.54
N TYR A 1018 8.54 82.19 -9.44
CA TYR A 1018 7.98 82.17 -8.09
C TYR A 1018 6.83 83.17 -7.90
N PHE A 1019 6.75 84.25 -8.69
CA PHE A 1019 5.68 85.22 -8.57
C PHE A 1019 4.34 84.63 -9.02
N THR A 1020 4.31 83.99 -10.20
CA THR A 1020 3.12 83.29 -10.69
C THR A 1020 2.73 82.12 -9.80
N PHE A 1021 3.71 81.35 -9.31
CA PHE A 1021 3.45 80.25 -8.37
C PHE A 1021 2.79 80.72 -7.06
N ARG A 1022 3.30 81.81 -6.46
CA ARG A 1022 2.70 82.44 -5.28
C ARG A 1022 1.27 82.89 -5.54
N GLN A 1023 1.02 83.57 -6.65
CA GLN A 1023 -0.35 84.01 -6.98
C GLN A 1023 -1.32 82.83 -7.05
N LYS A 1024 -0.92 81.72 -7.69
CA LYS A 1024 -1.78 80.53 -7.77
C LYS A 1024 -2.02 79.89 -6.39
N LEU A 1025 -1.03 79.85 -5.50
CA LEU A 1025 -1.23 79.38 -4.13
C LEU A 1025 -2.18 80.29 -3.34
N LEU A 1026 -2.04 81.61 -3.47
CA LEU A 1026 -2.91 82.60 -2.83
C LEU A 1026 -4.36 82.47 -3.33
N LEU A 1027 -4.55 82.08 -4.59
CA LEU A 1027 -5.86 81.90 -5.23
C LEU A 1027 -6.42 80.48 -5.10
N SER A 1028 -5.79 79.59 -4.31
CA SER A 1028 -6.21 78.19 -4.21
C SER A 1028 -7.20 77.97 -3.05
N ASN A 1029 -8.42 77.54 -3.39
CA ASN A 1029 -9.39 77.08 -2.39
C ASN A 1029 -9.09 75.67 -1.85
N GLU A 1030 -8.27 74.88 -2.55
CA GLU A 1030 -7.96 73.51 -2.14
C GLU A 1030 -7.07 73.47 -0.88
N LEU A 1031 -6.41 74.58 -0.53
CA LEU A 1031 -5.63 74.70 0.69
C LEU A 1031 -6.55 74.93 1.90
N SER A 1032 -6.32 74.20 2.98
CA SER A 1032 -7.00 74.43 4.26
C SER A 1032 -6.60 75.79 4.84
N TYR A 1033 -7.45 76.39 5.65
CA TYR A 1033 -7.15 77.68 6.28
C TYR A 1033 -5.87 77.65 7.14
N ASP A 1034 -5.63 76.55 7.87
CA ASP A 1034 -4.44 76.39 8.71
C ASP A 1034 -3.15 76.31 7.88
N CYS A 1035 -3.17 75.55 6.77
CA CYS A 1035 -2.07 75.50 5.82
C CYS A 1035 -1.83 76.87 5.18
N TYR A 1036 -2.90 77.49 4.69
CA TYR A 1036 -2.89 78.78 4.00
C TYR A 1036 -2.28 79.87 4.90
N SER A 1037 -2.81 80.03 6.11
CA SER A 1037 -2.33 81.03 7.06
C SER A 1037 -0.90 80.74 7.53
N SER A 1038 -0.50 79.48 7.70
CA SER A 1038 0.84 79.11 8.18
C SER A 1038 1.93 79.38 7.15
N ILE A 1039 1.73 78.93 5.91
CA ILE A 1039 2.71 79.09 4.82
C ILE A 1039 2.92 80.58 4.49
N PHE A 1040 1.87 81.39 4.56
CA PHE A 1040 1.96 82.82 4.30
C PHE A 1040 2.24 83.67 5.55
N LYS A 1041 2.37 83.08 6.74
CA LYS A 1041 2.63 83.83 7.99
C LYS A 1041 3.94 84.62 7.96
N GLN A 1042 4.97 84.07 7.32
CA GLN A 1042 6.27 84.72 7.15
C GLN A 1042 6.37 85.54 5.85
N SER A 1043 5.29 85.64 5.07
CA SER A 1043 5.32 86.39 3.82
C SER A 1043 5.35 87.90 4.12
N ILE A 1044 6.44 88.56 3.73
CA ILE A 1044 6.64 90.02 3.88
C ILE A 1044 6.03 90.78 2.68
N TYR A 1045 5.28 90.08 1.83
CA TYR A 1045 4.88 90.57 0.52
C TYR A 1045 3.49 91.18 0.58
N THR A 1046 3.35 92.36 -0.03
CA THR A 1046 2.06 92.98 -0.27
C THR A 1046 1.75 93.02 -1.76
N ILE A 1047 0.47 92.97 -2.12
CA ILE A 1047 0.02 92.88 -3.50
C ILE A 1047 -0.92 94.04 -3.82
N ASP A 1048 -0.60 94.78 -4.89
CA ASP A 1048 -1.37 95.93 -5.37
C ASP A 1048 -2.61 95.53 -6.20
N PHE A 1049 -2.61 94.30 -6.73
CA PHE A 1049 -3.70 93.74 -7.52
C PHE A 1049 -3.74 92.21 -7.45
N LEU A 1050 -4.88 91.64 -7.07
CA LEU A 1050 -5.14 90.21 -7.09
C LEU A 1050 -6.61 89.94 -7.48
N LEU A 1051 -6.86 89.06 -8.45
CA LEU A 1051 -8.20 88.66 -8.88
C LEU A 1051 -8.79 87.65 -7.89
N LEU A 1052 -9.66 88.10 -6.99
CA LEU A 1052 -10.20 87.31 -5.87
C LEU A 1052 -11.45 86.47 -6.21
N GLU A 1053 -11.80 86.37 -7.49
CA GLU A 1053 -13.04 85.73 -7.95
C GLU A 1053 -13.14 84.27 -7.44
N ASN A 1054 -14.19 83.98 -6.65
CA ASN A 1054 -14.52 82.67 -6.07
C ASN A 1054 -13.62 82.15 -4.94
N LEU A 1055 -12.85 82.97 -4.22
CA LEU A 1055 -12.09 82.54 -3.03
C LEU A 1055 -12.97 82.44 -1.77
N ASP A 1056 -12.65 81.53 -0.85
CA ASP A 1056 -13.36 81.40 0.44
C ASP A 1056 -13.27 82.69 1.30
N ASP A 1057 -14.36 83.05 1.99
CA ASP A 1057 -14.47 84.32 2.76
C ASP A 1057 -13.37 84.50 3.81
N ASP A 1058 -12.97 83.41 4.50
CA ASP A 1058 -11.93 83.40 5.53
C ASP A 1058 -10.53 83.69 4.97
N LYS A 1059 -10.23 83.19 3.77
CA LYS A 1059 -8.98 83.47 3.05
C LYS A 1059 -8.98 84.91 2.53
N VAL A 1060 -10.10 85.41 2.03
CA VAL A 1060 -10.22 86.83 1.62
C VAL A 1060 -10.02 87.76 2.81
N GLU A 1061 -10.55 87.41 3.99
CA GLU A 1061 -10.28 88.15 5.23
C GLU A 1061 -8.79 88.12 5.59
N TYR A 1062 -8.14 86.95 5.52
CA TYR A 1062 -6.69 86.83 5.76
C TYR A 1062 -5.87 87.70 4.80
N LEU A 1063 -6.20 87.66 3.50
CA LEU A 1063 -5.55 88.46 2.45
C LEU A 1063 -5.75 89.96 2.68
N THR A 1064 -6.96 90.39 2.98
CA THR A 1064 -7.30 91.80 3.24
C THR A 1064 -6.44 92.34 4.38
N ASN A 1065 -6.38 91.60 5.49
CA ASN A 1065 -5.65 92.03 6.68
C ASN A 1065 -4.12 91.98 6.52
N ASN A 1066 -3.57 90.99 5.81
CA ASN A 1066 -2.12 90.75 5.83
C ASN A 1066 -1.41 91.08 4.51
N ILE A 1067 -2.02 90.85 3.35
CA ILE A 1067 -1.32 90.85 2.04
C ILE A 1067 -1.77 91.97 1.09
N LEU A 1068 -3.07 92.28 0.99
CA LEU A 1068 -3.56 93.26 0.02
C LEU A 1068 -3.22 94.70 0.42
N ASN A 1069 -2.78 95.50 -0.56
CA ASN A 1069 -2.64 96.95 -0.42
C ASN A 1069 -3.96 97.67 -0.74
N THR A 1070 -4.18 98.81 -0.09
CA THR A 1070 -5.35 99.68 -0.32
C THR A 1070 -5.20 100.43 -1.64
N THR A 1071 -5.54 99.76 -2.74
CA THR A 1071 -5.58 100.29 -4.11
C THR A 1071 -7.03 100.33 -4.61
N LYS A 1072 -7.31 101.17 -5.61
CA LYS A 1072 -8.63 101.22 -6.25
C LYS A 1072 -9.06 99.85 -6.78
N LEU A 1073 -8.15 99.14 -7.45
CA LEU A 1073 -8.46 97.83 -8.04
C LEU A 1073 -8.81 96.78 -6.98
N ASN A 1074 -8.05 96.67 -5.89
CA ASN A 1074 -8.37 95.75 -4.80
C ASN A 1074 -9.67 96.15 -4.08
N TYR A 1075 -9.91 97.46 -3.92
CA TYR A 1075 -11.15 97.98 -3.34
C TYR A 1075 -12.38 97.63 -4.18
N ASP A 1076 -12.34 97.92 -5.48
CA ASP A 1076 -13.44 97.64 -6.40
C ASP A 1076 -13.72 96.12 -6.45
N LEU A 1077 -12.68 95.28 -6.55
CA LEU A 1077 -12.84 93.82 -6.55
C LEU A 1077 -13.43 93.27 -5.24
N LEU A 1078 -13.00 93.80 -4.08
CA LEU A 1078 -13.59 93.44 -2.80
C LEU A 1078 -15.02 93.96 -2.69
N ARG A 1079 -15.34 95.16 -3.19
CA ARG A 1079 -16.68 95.72 -3.14
C ARG A 1079 -17.67 94.90 -3.98
N GLU A 1080 -17.25 94.48 -5.17
CA GLU A 1080 -18.06 93.67 -6.09
C GLU A 1080 -18.30 92.25 -5.55
N ASN A 1081 -17.27 91.60 -4.99
CA ASN A 1081 -17.32 90.17 -4.68
C ASN A 1081 -17.41 89.84 -3.18
N PHE A 1082 -16.91 90.73 -2.30
CA PHE A 1082 -16.80 90.53 -0.84
C PHE A 1082 -17.13 91.83 -0.07
N PRO A 1083 -18.39 92.32 -0.11
CA PRO A 1083 -18.79 93.69 0.25
C PRO A 1083 -18.65 94.05 1.74
N LYS A 1084 -18.10 93.18 2.60
CA LYS A 1084 -17.70 93.56 3.97
C LYS A 1084 -16.21 93.91 4.07
N ASN A 1085 -15.40 93.37 3.16
CA ASN A 1085 -13.95 93.39 3.26
C ASN A 1085 -13.33 94.64 2.61
N HIS A 1086 -14.03 95.33 1.69
CA HIS A 1086 -13.55 96.60 1.13
C HIS A 1086 -13.49 97.71 2.20
N ILE A 1087 -14.44 97.71 3.14
CA ILE A 1087 -14.40 98.59 4.31
C ILE A 1087 -13.27 98.19 5.27
N GLU A 1088 -12.99 96.89 5.47
CA GLU A 1088 -11.82 96.45 6.24
C GLU A 1088 -10.49 96.85 5.59
N LEU A 1089 -10.41 96.86 4.25
CA LEU A 1089 -9.25 97.37 3.52
C LEU A 1089 -9.03 98.88 3.73
N ILE A 1090 -10.11 99.66 3.82
CA ILE A 1090 -10.05 101.08 4.23
C ILE A 1090 -9.59 101.20 5.67
N LYS A 1091 -10.13 100.37 6.58
CA LYS A 1091 -9.74 100.39 8.01
C LYS A 1091 -8.26 100.10 8.21
N LYS A 1092 -7.70 99.19 7.40
CA LYS A 1092 -6.28 98.82 7.45
C LYS A 1092 -5.35 100.00 7.15
N ASP A 1093 -5.69 100.86 6.18
CA ASP A 1093 -4.85 102.00 5.78
C ASP A 1093 -5.71 103.24 5.44
N PHE A 1094 -6.32 103.82 6.48
CA PHE A 1094 -7.22 104.96 6.33
C PHE A 1094 -6.53 106.22 5.78
N HIS A 1095 -5.21 106.37 6.03
CA HIS A 1095 -4.44 107.50 5.52
C HIS A 1095 -4.32 107.46 4.00
N LYS A 1096 -3.94 106.30 3.44
CA LYS A 1096 -3.89 106.13 1.97
C LYS A 1096 -5.26 106.30 1.32
N PHE A 1097 -6.32 105.85 1.98
CA PHE A 1097 -7.69 106.07 1.54
C PHE A 1097 -8.03 107.58 1.45
N ILE A 1098 -7.76 108.36 2.51
CA ILE A 1098 -8.05 109.81 2.53
C ILE A 1098 -7.27 110.59 1.47
N GLU A 1099 -6.01 110.22 1.20
CA GLU A 1099 -5.17 110.88 0.19
C GLU A 1099 -5.79 110.79 -1.20
N LYS A 1100 -6.47 109.68 -1.50
CA LYS A 1100 -7.07 109.38 -2.80
C LYS A 1100 -8.57 109.13 -2.70
N ILE A 1101 -9.27 109.89 -1.85
CA ILE A 1101 -10.71 109.69 -1.59
C ILE A 1101 -11.55 109.70 -2.88
N ASP A 1102 -11.17 110.53 -3.86
CA ASP A 1102 -11.88 110.65 -5.15
C ASP A 1102 -11.79 109.37 -6.00
N ASP A 1103 -10.82 108.48 -5.73
CA ASP A 1103 -10.68 107.21 -6.41
C ASP A 1103 -11.70 106.16 -5.92
N PHE A 1104 -12.29 106.36 -4.74
CA PHE A 1104 -13.17 105.41 -4.06
C PHE A 1104 -14.61 105.93 -3.99
N GLU A 1105 -15.54 105.15 -4.53
CA GLU A 1105 -16.98 105.44 -4.40
C GLU A 1105 -17.50 104.95 -3.05
N LEU A 1106 -18.28 105.81 -2.38
CA LEU A 1106 -18.89 105.54 -1.08
C LEU A 1106 -20.39 105.80 -1.10
N GLU A 1107 -21.17 104.89 -0.52
CA GLU A 1107 -22.60 105.05 -0.25
C GLU A 1107 -22.85 105.71 1.12
N GLU A 1108 -24.07 106.24 1.34
CA GLU A 1108 -24.39 106.99 2.56
C GLU A 1108 -24.23 106.15 3.85
N ASP A 1109 -24.57 104.87 3.79
CA ASP A 1109 -24.41 103.93 4.89
C ASP A 1109 -22.93 103.61 5.18
N GLU A 1110 -22.10 103.50 4.14
CA GLU A 1110 -20.65 103.32 4.25
C GLU A 1110 -19.98 104.56 4.85
N ILE A 1111 -20.38 105.77 4.43
CA ILE A 1111 -19.94 107.04 5.03
C ILE A 1111 -20.27 107.06 6.52
N LEU A 1112 -21.48 106.64 6.89
CA LEU A 1112 -21.90 106.56 8.28
C LEU A 1112 -21.09 105.50 9.07
N MET A 1113 -20.77 104.34 8.47
CA MET A 1113 -19.90 103.34 9.09
C MET A 1113 -18.49 103.88 9.35
N ILE A 1114 -17.90 104.62 8.40
CA ILE A 1114 -16.59 105.27 8.55
C ILE A 1114 -16.62 106.33 9.66
N LEU A 1115 -17.64 107.20 9.68
CA LEU A 1115 -17.78 108.25 10.70
C LEU A 1115 -17.98 107.68 12.12
N ASN A 1116 -18.66 106.54 12.24
CA ASN A 1116 -18.88 105.86 13.52
C ASN A 1116 -17.68 105.03 13.99
N PHE A 1117 -16.68 104.77 13.13
CA PHE A 1117 -15.60 103.86 13.48
C PHE A 1117 -14.66 104.43 14.56
N GLU A 1118 -14.56 103.77 15.71
CA GLU A 1118 -13.81 104.29 16.87
C GLU A 1118 -12.30 104.37 16.67
N LYS A 1119 -11.72 103.50 15.84
CA LYS A 1119 -10.26 103.45 15.60
C LYS A 1119 -9.74 104.62 14.76
N ILE A 1120 -10.59 105.35 14.03
CA ILE A 1120 -10.19 106.56 13.31
C ILE A 1120 -10.29 107.74 14.28
N ASP A 1121 -9.20 108.48 14.43
CA ASP A 1121 -9.15 109.64 15.30
C ASP A 1121 -10.03 110.81 14.77
N THR A 1122 -10.44 111.68 15.69
CA THR A 1122 -11.33 112.80 15.38
C THR A 1122 -10.76 113.76 14.34
N ASN A 1123 -9.43 113.94 14.23
CA ASN A 1123 -8.85 114.82 13.22
C ASN A 1123 -8.99 114.21 11.82
N SER A 1124 -8.74 112.91 11.69
CA SER A 1124 -8.91 112.18 10.44
C SER A 1124 -10.39 112.15 10.01
N LYS A 1125 -11.33 111.97 10.94
CA LYS A 1125 -12.78 112.11 10.66
C LYS A 1125 -13.15 113.53 10.23
N PHE A 1126 -12.60 114.54 10.89
CA PHE A 1126 -12.85 115.93 10.53
C PHE A 1126 -12.30 116.27 9.13
N ASN A 1127 -11.13 115.76 8.77
CA ASN A 1127 -10.57 115.87 7.43
C ASN A 1127 -11.46 115.15 6.39
N PHE A 1128 -11.93 113.94 6.71
CA PHE A 1128 -12.86 113.20 5.87
C PHE A 1128 -14.15 114.00 5.62
N ILE A 1129 -14.78 114.56 6.66
CA ILE A 1129 -15.98 115.39 6.53
C ILE A 1129 -15.73 116.60 5.61
N SER A 1130 -14.56 117.24 5.70
CA SER A 1130 -14.24 118.41 4.85
C SER A 1130 -14.13 118.10 3.36
N LYS A 1131 -14.03 116.81 2.99
CA LYS A 1131 -13.99 116.33 1.60
C LYS A 1131 -15.31 115.70 1.15
N LEU A 1132 -16.31 115.57 2.03
CA LEU A 1132 -17.62 115.04 1.66
C LEU A 1132 -18.42 116.04 0.83
N ASN A 1133 -19.27 115.52 -0.06
CA ASN A 1133 -20.27 116.35 -0.71
C ASN A 1133 -21.29 116.84 0.34
N GLU A 1134 -21.42 118.16 0.47
CA GLU A 1134 -22.30 118.81 1.44
C GLU A 1134 -23.78 118.42 1.27
N GLN A 1135 -24.17 117.99 0.07
CA GLN A 1135 -25.51 117.47 -0.21
C GLN A 1135 -25.83 116.21 0.62
N VAL A 1136 -24.84 115.33 0.84
CA VAL A 1136 -24.99 114.12 1.68
C VAL A 1136 -25.27 114.49 3.15
N ILE A 1137 -24.64 115.56 3.64
CA ILE A 1137 -24.86 116.07 5.00
C ILE A 1137 -26.25 116.72 5.09
N THR A 1138 -26.74 117.32 4.01
CA THR A 1138 -28.05 117.97 3.98
C THR A 1138 -29.19 116.96 3.93
N ASP A 1139 -29.05 115.92 3.11
CA ASP A 1139 -30.10 114.96 2.79
C ASP A 1139 -30.23 113.85 3.86
N ASN A 1140 -29.13 113.49 4.55
CA ASN A 1140 -29.13 112.41 5.54
C ASN A 1140 -29.06 112.93 6.99
N ILE A 1141 -30.14 112.70 7.74
CA ILE A 1141 -30.31 113.16 9.14
C ILE A 1141 -29.23 112.59 10.07
N ALA A 1142 -28.89 111.30 9.92
CA ALA A 1142 -27.92 110.64 10.80
C ALA A 1142 -26.50 111.15 10.56
N ILE A 1143 -26.14 111.39 9.29
CA ILE A 1143 -24.85 112.00 8.92
C ILE A 1143 -24.82 113.45 9.42
N ALA A 1144 -25.88 114.24 9.22
CA ALA A 1144 -25.96 115.63 9.69
C ALA A 1144 -25.74 115.75 11.20
N ASN A 1145 -26.41 114.89 11.99
CA ASN A 1145 -26.26 114.83 13.44
C ASN A 1145 -24.81 114.46 13.82
N LYS A 1146 -24.26 113.38 13.23
CA LYS A 1146 -22.90 112.91 13.54
C LYS A 1146 -21.82 113.93 13.15
N VAL A 1147 -21.98 114.59 12.02
CA VAL A 1147 -21.11 115.70 11.59
C VAL A 1147 -21.17 116.83 12.62
N GLY A 1148 -22.36 117.18 13.10
CA GLY A 1148 -22.55 118.16 14.16
C GLY A 1148 -21.82 117.79 15.47
N GLU A 1149 -21.96 116.54 15.92
CA GLU A 1149 -21.23 116.03 17.09
C GLU A 1149 -19.71 116.14 16.91
N ILE A 1150 -19.18 115.78 15.74
CA ILE A 1150 -17.75 115.80 15.45
C ILE A 1150 -17.23 117.24 15.40
N ILE A 1151 -17.95 118.17 14.77
CA ILE A 1151 -17.62 119.60 14.73
C ILE A 1151 -17.59 120.19 16.15
N LEU A 1152 -18.58 119.86 16.98
CA LEU A 1152 -18.66 120.33 18.36
C LEU A 1152 -17.58 119.70 19.25
N THR A 1153 -17.25 118.42 19.04
CA THR A 1153 -16.17 117.74 19.75
C THR A 1153 -14.82 118.37 19.43
N LYS A 1154 -14.59 118.74 18.16
CA LYS A 1154 -13.35 119.42 17.75
C LYS A 1154 -13.35 120.91 18.12
N CYS A 1155 -14.51 121.53 18.30
CA CYS A 1155 -14.68 122.98 18.49
C CYS A 1155 -14.07 123.82 17.35
N GLU A 1156 -14.00 123.27 16.14
CA GLU A 1156 -13.47 123.94 14.94
C GLU A 1156 -14.53 124.00 13.84
N LYS A 1157 -14.63 125.14 13.15
CA LYS A 1157 -15.57 125.30 12.03
C LYS A 1157 -15.05 124.58 10.77
N ILE A 1158 -15.94 123.88 10.09
CA ILE A 1158 -15.74 123.44 8.70
C ILE A 1158 -16.34 124.50 7.78
N ASN A 1159 -15.67 124.78 6.66
CA ASN A 1159 -16.21 125.66 5.63
C ASN A 1159 -17.28 124.89 4.84
N ILE A 1160 -18.54 125.08 5.21
CA ILE A 1160 -19.72 124.48 4.56
C ILE A 1160 -20.76 125.56 4.29
N GLU A 1161 -21.59 125.35 3.29
CA GLU A 1161 -22.69 126.23 2.94
C GLU A 1161 -23.72 126.34 4.06
N PHE A 1162 -24.45 127.46 4.04
CA PHE A 1162 -25.45 127.74 5.05
C PHE A 1162 -26.53 126.65 5.16
N LEU A 1163 -26.94 126.03 4.05
CA LEU A 1163 -27.94 124.96 4.06
C LEU A 1163 -27.47 123.73 4.84
N ALA A 1164 -26.20 123.35 4.68
CA ALA A 1164 -25.60 122.27 5.45
C ALA A 1164 -25.50 122.63 6.95
N ILE A 1165 -25.07 123.86 7.29
CA ILE A 1165 -25.05 124.36 8.68
C ILE A 1165 -26.46 124.32 9.27
N GLN A 1166 -27.46 124.76 8.50
CA GLN A 1166 -28.85 124.76 8.92
C GLN A 1166 -29.38 123.34 9.15
N SER A 1167 -29.05 122.39 8.27
CA SER A 1167 -29.40 120.97 8.44
C SER A 1167 -28.79 120.40 9.71
N ILE A 1168 -27.49 120.66 9.95
CA ILE A 1168 -26.80 120.22 11.17
C ILE A 1168 -27.47 120.82 12.42
N VAL A 1169 -27.66 122.15 12.48
CA VAL A 1169 -28.29 122.81 13.63
C VAL A 1169 -29.71 122.30 13.87
N LYS A 1170 -30.49 122.04 12.82
CA LYS A 1170 -31.84 121.50 12.95
C LYS A 1170 -31.85 120.09 13.56
N ASN A 1171 -30.93 119.24 13.12
CA ASN A 1171 -30.88 117.80 13.43
C ASN A 1171 -30.03 117.44 14.67
N LEU A 1172 -29.30 118.40 15.27
CA LEU A 1172 -28.67 118.22 16.57
C LEU A 1172 -29.71 117.97 17.68
N ASP A 1173 -29.40 117.10 18.63
CA ASP A 1173 -30.38 116.62 19.60
C ASP A 1173 -30.62 117.62 20.75
N SER A 1174 -29.57 118.30 21.25
CA SER A 1174 -29.71 119.19 22.41
C SER A 1174 -29.73 120.68 22.06
N ILE A 1175 -30.54 121.46 22.78
CA ILE A 1175 -30.55 122.94 22.68
C ILE A 1175 -29.15 123.51 22.93
N LYS A 1176 -28.38 122.92 23.86
CA LYS A 1176 -26.99 123.32 24.14
C LYS A 1176 -26.12 123.20 22.89
N GLU A 1177 -26.15 122.06 22.21
CA GLU A 1177 -25.34 121.83 21.00
C GLU A 1177 -25.75 122.75 19.86
N LYS A 1178 -27.06 122.96 19.67
CA LYS A 1178 -27.58 123.92 18.67
C LYS A 1178 -27.03 125.32 18.93
N VAL A 1179 -27.14 125.82 20.16
CA VAL A 1179 -26.66 127.17 20.50
C VAL A 1179 -25.14 127.25 20.43
N CYS A 1180 -24.40 126.23 20.88
CA CYS A 1180 -22.94 126.20 20.76
C CYS A 1180 -22.49 126.22 19.29
N LEU A 1181 -23.16 125.46 18.41
CA LEU A 1181 -22.84 125.45 16.98
C LEU A 1181 -23.15 126.82 16.34
N ILE A 1182 -24.28 127.42 16.70
CA ILE A 1182 -24.63 128.79 16.27
C ILE A 1182 -23.57 129.79 16.73
N ASN A 1183 -23.13 129.73 17.99
CA ASN A 1183 -22.07 130.59 18.52
C ASN A 1183 -20.75 130.40 17.76
N LEU A 1184 -20.39 129.15 17.43
CA LEU A 1184 -19.18 128.82 16.68
C LEU A 1184 -19.18 129.45 15.28
N TYR A 1185 -20.32 129.44 14.59
CA TYR A 1185 -20.48 130.03 13.26
C TYR A 1185 -20.90 131.51 13.27
N PHE A 1186 -21.23 132.08 14.43
CA PHE A 1186 -21.91 133.38 14.56
C PHE A 1186 -21.23 134.54 13.83
N LYS A 1187 -19.89 134.59 13.88
CA LYS A 1187 -19.10 135.67 13.25
C LYS A 1187 -19.17 135.62 11.72
N VAL A 1188 -19.36 134.44 11.13
CA VAL A 1188 -19.35 134.20 9.68
C VAL A 1188 -20.74 134.41 9.06
N LEU A 1189 -21.80 134.35 9.87
CA LEU A 1189 -23.18 134.45 9.41
C LEU A 1189 -23.65 135.92 9.29
N ASN A 1190 -24.44 136.20 8.24
CA ASN A 1190 -25.13 137.48 8.08
C ASN A 1190 -26.36 137.56 9.02
N HIS A 1191 -27.01 138.73 9.10
CA HIS A 1191 -28.11 138.92 10.05
C HIS A 1191 -29.30 137.99 9.78
N GLU A 1192 -29.71 137.81 8.51
CA GLU A 1192 -30.83 136.93 8.14
C GLU A 1192 -30.55 135.46 8.52
N ASN A 1193 -29.34 134.98 8.26
CA ASN A 1193 -28.92 133.63 8.59
C ASN A 1193 -28.82 133.40 10.10
N ILE A 1194 -28.33 134.39 10.86
CA ILE A 1194 -28.29 134.32 12.33
C ILE A 1194 -29.72 134.24 12.88
N ILE A 1195 -30.62 135.08 12.40
CA ILE A 1195 -32.03 135.07 12.83
C ILE A 1195 -32.65 133.71 12.53
N SER A 1196 -32.50 133.23 11.29
CA SER A 1196 -33.02 131.92 10.86
C SER A 1196 -32.52 130.76 11.73
N LEU A 1197 -31.21 130.72 12.05
CA LEU A 1197 -30.67 129.67 12.92
C LEU A 1197 -31.13 129.80 14.36
N VAL A 1198 -31.15 131.01 14.92
CA VAL A 1198 -31.58 131.23 16.31
C VAL A 1198 -33.08 130.89 16.47
N GLU A 1199 -33.92 131.24 15.50
CA GLU A 1199 -35.33 130.83 15.46
C GLU A 1199 -35.51 129.31 15.27
N SER A 1200 -34.55 128.65 14.60
CA SER A 1200 -34.57 127.19 14.45
C SER A 1200 -34.25 126.43 15.75
N VAL A 1201 -33.73 127.13 16.78
CA VAL A 1201 -33.53 126.56 18.12
C VAL A 1201 -34.87 126.30 18.83
N GLY A 1202 -35.88 127.15 18.60
CA GLY A 1202 -37.21 127.05 19.21
C GLY A 1202 -37.35 127.70 20.59
N TYR A 1203 -38.55 127.64 21.21
CA TYR A 1203 -38.87 128.24 22.52
C TYR A 1203 -38.62 129.77 22.58
N TYR A 1204 -38.07 130.27 23.69
CA TYR A 1204 -37.83 131.69 23.94
C TYR A 1204 -36.84 132.32 22.94
N TYR A 1205 -36.04 131.52 22.22
CA TYR A 1205 -35.12 132.05 21.20
C TYR A 1205 -35.87 132.67 20.01
N ASN A 1206 -37.08 132.18 19.70
CA ASN A 1206 -37.92 132.73 18.63
C ASN A 1206 -38.50 134.10 19.01
N GLU A 1207 -38.56 134.42 20.31
CA GLU A 1207 -39.08 135.69 20.80
C GLU A 1207 -38.02 136.81 20.78
N LEU A 1208 -36.73 136.50 20.54
CA LEU A 1208 -35.63 137.48 20.60
C LEU A 1208 -35.76 138.62 19.60
N PHE A 1209 -36.43 138.37 18.48
CA PHE A 1209 -36.58 139.34 17.38
C PHE A 1209 -38.02 139.88 17.25
N VAL A 1210 -38.88 139.64 18.24
CA VAL A 1210 -40.29 140.09 18.24
C VAL A 1210 -40.45 141.42 18.99
N LYS A 1211 -41.05 142.41 18.31
CA LYS A 1211 -41.21 143.79 18.80
C LYS A 1211 -41.89 143.85 20.18
N LYS A 1212 -41.32 144.60 21.13
CA LYS A 1212 -41.75 144.76 22.54
C LYS A 1212 -41.67 143.51 23.44
N HIS A 1213 -41.21 142.38 22.95
CA HIS A 1213 -40.95 141.23 23.82
C HIS A 1213 -39.65 141.39 24.59
N ARG A 1214 -39.60 140.72 25.75
CA ARG A 1214 -38.41 140.67 26.60
C ARG A 1214 -38.23 139.26 27.14
N PRO A 1215 -37.85 138.29 26.28
CA PRO A 1215 -37.71 136.88 26.65
C PRO A 1215 -36.60 136.67 27.68
N SER A 1216 -36.78 135.65 28.52
CA SER A 1216 -35.85 135.31 29.59
C SER A 1216 -35.22 133.94 29.34
N PHE A 1217 -33.89 133.88 29.42
CA PHE A 1217 -33.07 132.69 29.17
C PHE A 1217 -32.38 132.25 30.45
N SER A 1218 -32.13 130.95 30.60
CA SER A 1218 -31.28 130.45 31.69
C SER A 1218 -29.90 131.08 31.60
N ASP A 1219 -29.40 131.57 32.74
CA ASP A 1219 -28.09 132.19 32.87
C ASP A 1219 -26.97 131.14 32.79
N ASN A 1220 -26.61 130.74 31.56
CA ASN A 1220 -25.53 129.82 31.27
C ASN A 1220 -24.58 130.40 30.21
N LEU A 1221 -23.37 129.84 30.14
CA LEU A 1221 -22.29 130.41 29.32
C LEU A 1221 -22.65 130.53 27.84
N TYR A 1222 -23.29 129.51 27.25
CA TYR A 1222 -23.63 129.52 25.83
C TYR A 1222 -24.74 130.53 25.50
N ASN A 1223 -25.72 130.74 26.39
CA ASN A 1223 -26.72 131.79 26.21
C ASN A 1223 -26.16 133.18 26.46
N ARG A 1224 -25.29 133.35 27.46
CA ARG A 1224 -24.57 134.62 27.66
C ARG A 1224 -23.77 135.00 26.42
N GLU A 1225 -23.06 134.03 25.85
CA GLU A 1225 -22.27 134.24 24.64
C GLU A 1225 -23.17 134.56 23.44
N LEU A 1226 -24.27 133.83 23.23
CA LEU A 1226 -25.19 134.10 22.14
C LEU A 1226 -25.82 135.50 22.28
N LEU A 1227 -26.35 135.86 23.45
CA LEU A 1227 -26.98 137.15 23.69
C LEU A 1227 -25.97 138.30 23.56
N LYS A 1228 -24.73 138.13 24.05
CA LYS A 1228 -23.65 139.10 23.86
C LYS A 1228 -23.29 139.28 22.38
N ASN A 1229 -23.22 138.17 21.64
CA ASN A 1229 -22.96 138.21 20.21
C ASN A 1229 -24.11 138.89 19.44
N LEU A 1230 -25.36 138.64 19.82
CA LEU A 1230 -26.55 139.30 19.26
C LEU A 1230 -26.58 140.80 19.58
N GLU A 1231 -26.26 141.21 20.80
CA GLU A 1231 -26.17 142.63 21.21
C GLU A 1231 -25.06 143.34 20.42
N SER A 1232 -23.91 142.67 20.21
CA SER A 1232 -22.79 143.25 19.47
C SER A 1232 -23.07 143.53 17.99
N LYS A 1233 -24.10 142.90 17.41
CA LYS A 1233 -24.55 143.11 16.03
C LYS A 1233 -25.82 143.96 15.94
N ASP A 1234 -26.21 144.63 17.03
CA ASP A 1234 -27.46 145.40 17.16
C ASP A 1234 -28.72 144.57 16.84
N LEU A 1235 -28.67 143.23 16.95
CA LEU A 1235 -29.82 142.35 16.73
C LEU A 1235 -30.76 142.31 17.93
N ILE A 1236 -30.22 142.56 19.13
CA ILE A 1236 -30.98 142.88 20.34
C ILE A 1236 -30.51 144.22 20.90
N ASN A 1237 -31.37 144.90 21.66
CA ASN A 1237 -31.07 146.23 22.19
C ASN A 1237 -30.16 146.16 23.41
N SER A 1238 -30.50 145.29 24.36
CA SER A 1238 -29.67 144.98 25.51
C SER A 1238 -30.11 143.69 26.18
N PHE A 1239 -29.28 143.14 27.06
CA PHE A 1239 -29.71 142.08 27.97
C PHE A 1239 -29.15 142.31 29.36
N ASP A 1240 -29.92 141.97 30.37
CA ASP A 1240 -29.52 142.14 31.76
C ASP A 1240 -30.09 141.03 32.64
N ILE A 1241 -29.55 140.86 33.84
CA ILE A 1241 -30.06 139.85 34.78
C ILE A 1241 -31.51 140.22 35.15
N ASP A 1242 -32.44 139.26 35.07
CA ASP A 1242 -33.85 139.52 35.31
C ASP A 1242 -34.05 139.99 36.76
N LYS A 1243 -34.70 141.15 36.91
CA LYS A 1243 -34.95 141.77 38.22
C LYS A 1243 -35.83 140.90 39.12
N LYS A 1244 -36.65 140.01 38.54
CA LYS A 1244 -37.54 139.10 39.29
C LYS A 1244 -36.88 137.76 39.61
N ASP A 1245 -36.00 137.27 38.74
CA ASP A 1245 -35.28 136.01 38.94
C ASP A 1245 -33.82 136.13 38.50
N LYS A 1246 -32.91 136.11 39.47
CA LYS A 1246 -31.47 136.27 39.21
C LYS A 1246 -30.86 135.08 38.45
N ALA A 1247 -31.57 133.97 38.30
CA ALA A 1247 -31.13 132.81 37.52
C ALA A 1247 -31.44 132.95 36.01
N LEU A 1248 -32.17 134.01 35.61
CA LEU A 1248 -32.53 134.28 34.24
C LEU A 1248 -31.88 135.57 33.72
N ILE A 1249 -31.52 135.55 32.44
CA ILE A 1249 -31.10 136.73 31.68
C ILE A 1249 -32.27 137.15 30.82
N ARG A 1250 -32.71 138.41 31.00
CA ARG A 1250 -33.77 138.97 30.18
C ARG A 1250 -33.18 139.80 29.06
N ALA A 1251 -33.40 139.38 27.83
CA ALA A 1251 -33.02 140.12 26.64
C ALA A 1251 -34.13 141.07 26.21
N VAL A 1252 -33.77 142.23 25.68
CA VAL A 1252 -34.69 143.22 25.12
C VAL A 1252 -34.49 143.23 23.62
N ALA A 1253 -35.51 142.80 22.88
CA ALA A 1253 -35.49 142.83 21.42
C ALA A 1253 -35.23 144.25 20.90
N ASN A 1254 -34.43 144.39 19.84
CA ASN A 1254 -34.27 145.66 19.14
C ASN A 1254 -35.52 145.89 18.26
N TYR A 1255 -36.04 147.12 18.26
CA TYR A 1255 -37.31 147.62 17.67
C TYR A 1255 -38.57 147.65 18.57
#